data_AF-A0A0T6B7R0-F1
#
_entry.id   AF-A0A0T6B7R0-F1
#
_cell.length_a   1.000
_cell.length_b   1.000
_cell.length_c   1.000
_cell.angle_alpha   90.00
_cell.angle_beta   90.00
_cell.angle_gamma   90.00
#
_symmetry.space_group_name_H-M   'P 1'
#
loop_
_entity.id
_entity.type
_entity.pdbx_description
1 polymer ?
#
loop_
_entity_poly.entity_id
_entity_poly.type
_entity_poly.pdbx_seq_one_letter_code
_entity_poly.pdbx_strand_id
1 'polypeptide(L)'
;MIESSVYFEPYYHVLKALQQLHEGNFPMRKYIIEVSNERQPPRYLPPSSLPSSDHDLDLDERFIEMPRTKRMEVDCAKLNQAQYKAYQSAMNECFSIIQGPPGTGKTFLGLVVAKCLLKKHAEWYHGRYPLLVVCFTNHALDQFLEGLLLATDEVVRIGGQSKNQNLDKYNIKSLRKTSNKRFTRAFYDAREEARSAHNELKRLHEQLDNANNFSGIVNILDSVKSLPENLGSWVEMIGPEEFENWLIGDHVHNQMKPSSFEIAWMKNSKDVEVLELINNIADDPNVANYFNVEDEMFDTIQTSHLSQYIVSIDSVNDKIKLLSEKRTKMGEINYHNYQDIIKIDNEIQQSTNILDYLKMRMTEGRQTTECRFEGILSNEPYNIHPNDRWDLYFYWLDKYRAEIKEKIDECRNKYQGLYEAYEEVREIEDIELMRRKLVVGMTTTGAARLQGSLRALKSPIVIVEEAAEIMESHVITSLTEHCTHLILIGDHQQLRPSTADYTMEKKYYLGISLFERMVRNNINCNVLTVQHRMRPEIAKLIAPNIYPHLQNHKSVHDFPPVRGIDRCLYFITHKYPEEESADQSKSNVHEVRFLLRLAKYLLLNGYEPEDITIIAAYSGQMFLMFRERKKFELLKDVRITVLDNYQGEESKIILLSLVRNNGNKKIGFLSLENRICVALSRAREGLYIMGNMDMLCENSS
;
A
#
# COMPACT_ATOMS: atom_id res chain seq x y z
N MET A 1 -13.42 19.25 -1.29
CA MET A 1 -12.53 18.42 -0.45
C MET A 1 -11.13 18.96 -0.63
N ILE A 2 -10.42 19.27 0.46
CA ILE A 2 -9.06 19.84 0.40
C ILE A 2 -8.04 18.75 0.07
N GLU A 3 -8.40 17.45 0.16
CA GLU A 3 -7.45 16.35 -0.02
C GLU A 3 -8.09 15.13 -0.72
N SER A 4 -7.24 14.37 -1.40
CA SER A 4 -7.60 13.06 -1.98
C SER A 4 -7.77 12.03 -0.86
N SER A 5 -8.84 11.23 -0.90
CA SER A 5 -9.09 10.14 0.05
C SER A 5 -7.94 9.12 0.12
N VAL A 6 -7.14 9.03 -0.94
CA VAL A 6 -5.99 8.13 -1.05
C VAL A 6 -4.87 8.51 -0.08
N TYR A 7 -4.66 9.78 0.24
CA TYR A 7 -3.52 10.22 1.08
C TYR A 7 -3.91 10.56 2.53
N PHE A 8 -5.17 10.39 2.91
CA PHE A 8 -5.66 10.82 4.23
C PHE A 8 -4.91 10.17 5.39
N GLU A 9 -4.71 8.85 5.35
CA GLU A 9 -4.20 8.09 6.50
C GLU A 9 -2.76 8.49 6.89
N PRO A 10 -1.77 8.60 5.97
CA PRO A 10 -0.45 9.13 6.33
C PRO A 10 -0.47 10.53 6.91
N TYR A 11 -1.27 11.44 6.33
CA TYR A 11 -1.38 12.81 6.85
C TYR A 11 -2.04 12.84 8.21
N TYR A 12 -3.09 12.04 8.44
CA TYR A 12 -3.77 11.93 9.73
C TYR A 12 -2.80 11.55 10.85
N HIS A 13 -2.00 10.49 10.68
CA HIS A 13 -1.04 10.04 11.70
C HIS A 13 0.06 11.08 11.95
N VAL A 14 0.59 11.69 10.88
CA VAL A 14 1.61 12.74 11.00
C VAL A 14 1.08 13.97 11.71
N LEU A 15 -0.11 14.46 11.34
CA LEU A 15 -0.73 15.63 11.97
C LEU A 15 -1.07 15.36 13.44
N LYS A 16 -1.60 14.17 13.77
CA LYS A 16 -1.86 13.75 15.14
C LYS A 16 -0.58 13.70 15.97
N ALA A 17 0.52 13.21 15.40
CA ALA A 17 1.82 13.21 16.05
C ALA A 17 2.35 14.63 16.28
N LEU A 18 2.24 15.52 15.29
CA LEU A 18 2.65 16.92 15.40
C LEU A 18 1.87 17.68 16.48
N GLN A 19 0.56 17.44 16.62
CA GLN A 19 -0.28 18.05 17.66
C GLN A 19 0.16 17.70 19.09
N GLN A 20 0.92 16.61 19.28
CA GLN A 20 1.44 16.20 20.58
C GLN A 20 2.84 16.79 20.87
N LEU A 21 3.49 17.40 19.88
CA LEU A 21 4.78 18.07 20.06
C LEU A 21 4.58 19.43 20.72
N HIS A 22 5.37 19.68 21.74
CA HIS A 22 5.44 20.94 22.46
C HIS A 22 6.90 21.23 22.82
N GLU A 23 7.14 22.40 23.40
CA GLU A 23 8.48 22.92 23.62
C GLU A 23 9.42 21.97 24.41
N GLY A 24 8.86 21.20 25.35
CA GLY A 24 9.61 20.29 26.22
C GLY A 24 10.00 18.96 25.60
N ASN A 25 9.29 18.47 24.56
CA ASN A 25 9.51 17.15 23.97
C ASN A 25 9.96 17.21 22.50
N PHE A 26 10.23 18.41 21.97
CA PHE A 26 10.60 18.59 20.57
C PHE A 26 12.00 18.00 20.30
N PRO A 27 12.14 17.07 19.34
CA PRO A 27 13.41 16.41 19.05
C PRO A 27 14.44 17.40 18.48
N MET A 28 15.69 17.36 18.96
CA MET A 28 16.80 18.13 18.39
C MET A 28 16.51 19.62 18.18
N ARG A 29 15.71 20.24 19.06
CA ARG A 29 15.23 21.64 18.97
C ARG A 29 16.33 22.63 18.60
N LYS A 30 17.49 22.53 19.25
CA LYS A 30 18.67 23.38 19.04
C LYS A 30 19.11 23.43 17.56
N TYR A 31 18.97 22.34 16.83
CA TYR A 31 19.37 22.25 15.42
C TYR A 31 18.18 22.51 14.49
N ILE A 32 17.01 21.93 14.77
CA ILE A 32 15.85 21.97 13.85
C ILE A 32 15.12 23.32 13.89
N ILE A 33 14.97 23.92 15.09
CA ILE A 33 14.23 25.17 15.33
C ILE A 33 15.18 26.35 15.45
N GLU A 34 16.21 26.24 16.28
CA GLU A 34 17.16 27.33 16.55
C GLU A 34 18.27 27.42 15.50
N VAL A 35 18.41 26.40 14.64
CA VAL A 35 19.37 26.38 13.51
C VAL A 35 20.80 26.64 13.98
N SER A 36 21.19 26.03 15.10
CA SER A 36 22.53 26.17 15.65
C SER A 36 23.57 25.47 14.76
N ASN A 37 24.66 26.18 14.47
CA ASN A 37 25.84 25.66 13.77
C ASN A 37 26.89 25.04 14.71
N GLU A 38 26.58 24.92 16.01
CA GLU A 38 27.53 24.39 16.98
C GLU A 38 27.74 22.89 16.79
N ARG A 39 28.99 22.49 16.53
CA ARG A 39 29.38 21.08 16.48
C ARG A 39 29.50 20.55 17.91
N GLN A 40 28.60 19.65 18.30
CA GLN A 40 28.65 18.94 19.57
C GLN A 40 28.71 17.43 19.34
N PRO A 41 29.45 16.67 20.18
CA PRO A 41 29.44 15.24 20.07
C PRO A 41 28.11 14.65 20.54
N PRO A 42 27.70 13.50 19.98
CA PRO A 42 26.61 12.71 20.52
C PRO A 42 26.74 12.48 22.03
N ARG A 43 25.63 12.46 22.76
CA ARG A 43 25.62 12.39 24.23
C ARG A 43 26.36 11.17 24.81
N TYR A 44 26.38 10.07 24.07
CA TYR A 44 27.07 8.84 24.48
C TYR A 44 28.59 8.88 24.25
N LEU A 45 29.11 9.90 23.56
CA LEU A 45 30.54 10.14 23.36
C LEU A 45 31.06 11.23 24.31
N PRO A 46 32.31 11.14 24.80
CA PRO A 46 32.89 12.18 25.64
C PRO A 46 33.14 13.47 24.84
N PRO A 47 33.11 14.66 25.48
CA PRO A 47 33.36 15.95 24.82
C PRO A 47 34.70 16.04 24.07
N SER A 48 35.71 15.29 24.52
CA SER A 48 37.04 15.20 23.91
C SER A 48 37.08 14.43 22.58
N SER A 49 35.94 13.90 22.10
CA SER A 49 35.87 13.10 20.86
C SER A 49 35.82 13.97 19.60
N LEU A 50 35.59 15.27 19.72
CA LEU A 50 35.60 16.17 18.57
C LEU A 50 37.04 16.31 18.04
N PRO A 51 37.27 16.17 16.73
CA PRO A 51 38.58 16.41 16.15
C PRO A 51 38.97 17.89 16.35
N SER A 52 40.19 18.12 16.84
CA SER A 52 40.75 19.44 17.11
C SER A 52 41.15 20.15 15.80
N SER A 53 40.34 21.12 15.37
CA SER A 53 40.56 22.12 14.30
C SER A 53 40.64 21.62 12.84
N ASP A 54 40.09 22.44 11.93
CA ASP A 54 40.09 22.29 10.45
C ASP A 54 41.48 22.50 9.80
N HIS A 55 42.58 22.44 10.56
CA HIS A 55 43.92 22.58 10.01
C HIS A 55 44.38 21.26 9.36
N ASP A 56 44.64 21.33 8.05
CA ASP A 56 45.27 20.33 7.19
C ASP A 56 45.30 18.92 7.79
N LEU A 57 44.29 18.14 7.41
CA LEU A 57 44.34 16.68 7.44
C LEU A 57 45.52 16.25 6.55
N ASP A 58 46.73 16.25 7.11
CA ASP A 58 47.81 15.40 6.62
C ASP A 58 47.19 14.01 6.45
N LEU A 59 47.13 13.59 5.19
CA LEU A 59 46.49 12.36 4.72
C LEU A 59 47.23 11.10 5.16
N ASP A 60 48.17 11.21 6.11
CA ASP A 60 49.04 10.13 6.54
C ASP A 60 49.05 9.97 8.08
N GLU A 61 48.98 8.71 8.49
CA GLU A 61 49.45 8.18 9.79
C GLU A 61 48.59 8.27 11.07
N ARG A 62 47.25 8.32 10.98
CA ARG A 62 46.40 7.85 12.11
C ARG A 62 45.36 6.83 11.67
N PHE A 63 45.85 5.69 11.16
CA PHE A 63 45.13 4.45 11.28
C PHE A 63 44.89 4.20 12.78
N ILE A 64 43.67 4.48 13.26
CA ILE A 64 43.23 3.85 14.51
C ILE A 64 43.18 2.35 14.17
N GLU A 65 44.23 1.61 14.57
CA GLU A 65 44.22 0.15 14.49
C GLU A 65 42.97 -0.36 15.22
N MET A 66 41.98 -0.78 14.44
CA MET A 66 40.84 -1.51 14.97
C MET A 66 41.25 -2.97 15.17
N PRO A 67 40.93 -3.61 16.31
CA PRO A 67 41.30 -4.99 16.57
C PRO A 67 40.74 -5.92 15.49
N ARG A 68 41.63 -6.65 14.80
CA ARG A 68 41.30 -7.68 13.82
C ARG A 68 40.57 -8.84 14.51
N THR A 69 39.24 -8.79 14.53
CA THR A 69 38.39 -9.94 14.87
C THR A 69 37.59 -10.37 13.64
N LYS A 70 37.41 -11.69 13.48
CA LYS A 70 37.00 -12.40 12.25
C LYS A 70 35.54 -12.17 11.77
N ARG A 71 34.92 -11.02 12.06
CA ARG A 71 33.70 -10.54 11.38
C ARG A 71 33.86 -9.04 11.02
N MET A 72 33.98 -8.81 9.71
CA MET A 72 34.07 -7.55 8.94
C MET A 72 35.13 -6.50 9.35
N GLU A 73 36.18 -6.38 8.54
CA GLU A 73 36.88 -5.11 8.35
C GLU A 73 35.86 -4.07 7.85
N VAL A 74 35.60 -3.02 8.64
CA VAL A 74 34.89 -1.87 8.10
C VAL A 74 35.95 -1.12 7.33
N ASP A 75 35.87 -1.19 6.02
CA ASP A 75 36.95 -0.77 5.13
C ASP A 75 36.93 0.75 4.97
N CYS A 76 37.05 1.49 6.08
CA CYS A 76 37.24 2.93 6.09
C CYS A 76 38.44 3.34 5.22
N ALA A 77 39.40 2.41 5.03
CA ALA A 77 40.53 2.55 4.12
C ALA A 77 40.14 2.70 2.64
N LYS A 78 38.91 2.34 2.25
CA LYS A 78 38.37 2.50 0.89
C LYS A 78 37.62 3.82 0.69
N LEU A 79 37.42 4.62 1.75
CA LEU A 79 36.75 5.92 1.62
C LEU A 79 37.68 6.92 0.93
N ASN A 80 37.16 7.63 -0.07
CA ASN A 80 37.85 8.81 -0.58
C ASN A 80 37.79 9.96 0.44
N GLN A 81 38.58 11.02 0.21
CA GLN A 81 38.69 12.15 1.14
C GLN A 81 37.33 12.78 1.51
N ALA A 82 36.43 12.97 0.54
CA ALA A 82 35.11 13.55 0.78
C ALA A 82 34.20 12.62 1.60
N GLN A 83 34.20 11.33 1.28
CA GLN A 83 33.49 10.31 2.05
C GLN A 83 34.05 10.17 3.47
N TYR A 84 35.36 10.24 3.64
CA TYR A 84 36.01 10.17 4.96
C TYR A 84 35.66 11.38 5.83
N LYS A 85 35.65 12.60 5.27
CA LYS A 85 35.19 13.80 5.97
C LYS A 85 33.71 13.68 6.40
N ALA A 86 32.84 13.21 5.50
CA ALA A 86 31.44 12.97 5.81
C ALA A 86 31.25 11.90 6.89
N TYR A 87 32.04 10.81 6.82
CA TYR A 87 32.10 9.78 7.86
C TYR A 87 32.52 10.36 9.22
N GLN A 88 33.56 11.20 9.26
CA GLN A 88 34.03 11.82 10.50
C GLN A 88 32.96 12.71 11.13
N SER A 89 32.25 13.52 10.34
CA SER A 89 31.11 14.32 10.83
C SER A 89 30.02 13.40 11.38
N ALA A 90 29.57 12.40 10.62
CA ALA A 90 28.52 11.47 11.05
C ALA A 90 28.89 10.56 12.23
N MET A 91 30.17 10.42 12.59
CA MET A 91 30.58 9.68 13.79
C MET A 91 30.75 10.56 15.02
N ASN A 92 31.00 11.87 14.84
CA ASN A 92 31.43 12.76 15.93
C ASN A 92 30.52 13.98 16.16
N GLU A 93 29.53 14.23 15.30
CA GLU A 93 28.60 15.35 15.43
C GLU A 93 27.17 14.83 15.68
N CYS A 94 26.49 15.37 16.69
CA CYS A 94 25.13 14.94 17.05
C CYS A 94 24.08 15.24 15.97
N PHE A 95 24.37 16.15 15.03
CA PHE A 95 23.50 16.49 13.92
C PHE A 95 24.34 16.60 12.65
N SER A 96 24.25 15.60 11.78
CA SER A 96 25.09 15.47 10.59
C SER A 96 24.25 15.45 9.32
N ILE A 97 24.63 16.28 8.34
CA ILE A 97 24.02 16.31 7.00
C ILE A 97 25.05 15.86 5.98
N ILE A 98 24.70 14.86 5.19
CA ILE A 98 25.52 14.33 4.11
C ILE A 98 24.75 14.43 2.80
N GLN A 99 25.24 15.28 1.89
CA GLN A 99 24.77 15.30 0.52
C GLN A 99 25.61 14.34 -0.32
N GLY A 100 24.97 13.43 -1.03
CA GLY A 100 25.67 12.69 -2.07
C GLY A 100 25.01 12.85 -3.43
N PRO A 101 25.69 13.48 -4.41
CA PRO A 101 25.29 13.45 -5.81
C PRO A 101 25.10 12.02 -6.37
N PRO A 102 24.52 11.86 -7.56
CA PRO A 102 24.36 10.54 -8.19
C PRO A 102 25.69 9.77 -8.31
N GLY A 103 25.67 8.48 -7.97
CA GLY A 103 26.84 7.61 -8.10
C GLY A 103 27.96 7.81 -7.06
N THR A 104 27.79 8.68 -6.07
CA THR A 104 28.84 8.99 -5.07
C THR A 104 28.87 8.07 -3.85
N GLY A 105 27.96 7.10 -3.78
CA GLY A 105 27.93 6.09 -2.72
C GLY A 105 27.25 6.54 -1.42
N LYS A 106 26.17 7.34 -1.49
CA LYS A 106 25.34 7.72 -0.32
C LYS A 106 24.98 6.55 0.59
N THR A 107 24.30 5.55 0.04
CA THR A 107 23.85 4.35 0.76
C THR A 107 25.06 3.55 1.28
N PHE A 108 26.12 3.45 0.48
CA PHE A 108 27.37 2.81 0.92
C PHE A 108 27.98 3.52 2.15
N LEU A 109 28.08 4.84 2.14
CA LEU A 109 28.58 5.60 3.29
C LEU A 109 27.66 5.47 4.50
N GLY A 110 26.33 5.53 4.30
CA GLY A 110 25.35 5.29 5.37
C GLY A 110 25.52 3.91 6.01
N LEU A 111 25.73 2.87 5.20
CA LEU A 111 26.04 1.53 5.69
C LEU A 111 27.37 1.47 6.45
N VAL A 112 28.41 2.14 5.98
CA VAL A 112 29.71 2.22 6.69
C VAL A 112 29.54 2.88 8.06
N VAL A 113 28.85 4.01 8.13
CA VAL A 113 28.54 4.73 9.38
C VAL A 113 27.74 3.83 10.33
N ALA A 114 26.64 3.24 9.86
CA ALA A 114 25.81 2.35 10.67
C ALA A 114 26.60 1.14 11.19
N LYS A 115 27.43 0.50 10.36
CA LYS A 115 28.30 -0.61 10.76
C LYS A 115 29.32 -0.21 11.82
N CYS A 116 29.92 0.97 11.71
CA CYS A 116 30.82 1.50 12.73
C CYS A 116 30.10 1.78 14.05
N LEU A 117 28.90 2.35 14.01
CA LEU A 117 28.08 2.58 15.19
C LEU A 117 27.68 1.27 15.88
N LEU A 118 27.35 0.23 15.10
CA LEU A 118 27.05 -1.12 15.61
C LEU A 118 28.24 -1.78 16.29
N LYS A 119 29.47 -1.56 15.80
CA LYS A 119 30.69 -2.02 16.51
C LYS A 119 30.85 -1.36 17.88
N LYS A 120 30.35 -0.12 18.02
CA LYS A 120 30.36 0.64 19.27
C LYS A 120 29.06 0.53 20.07
N HIS A 121 28.21 -0.47 19.80
CA HIS A 121 26.89 -0.57 20.44
C HIS A 121 26.92 -0.58 21.98
N ALA A 122 28.00 -1.03 22.60
CA ALA A 122 28.17 -0.98 24.05
C ALA A 122 28.08 0.45 24.64
N GLU A 123 28.39 1.48 23.84
CA GLU A 123 28.38 2.89 24.26
C GLU A 123 26.97 3.50 24.30
N TRP A 124 26.01 2.96 23.54
CA TRP A 124 24.70 3.59 23.35
C TRP A 124 23.48 2.65 23.51
N TYR A 125 23.63 1.35 23.28
CA TYR A 125 22.51 0.40 23.25
C TYR A 125 21.93 0.13 24.65
N HIS A 126 22.80 0.04 25.67
CA HIS A 126 22.46 -0.30 27.06
C HIS A 126 21.45 -1.47 27.22
N GLY A 127 21.48 -2.42 26.27
CA GLY A 127 20.61 -3.60 26.25
C GLY A 127 19.15 -3.35 25.84
N ARG A 128 18.75 -2.11 25.48
CA ARG A 128 17.34 -1.75 25.21
C ARG A 128 17.09 -0.64 24.18
N TYR A 129 18.09 0.08 23.71
CA TYR A 129 17.90 1.29 22.89
C TYR A 129 18.49 1.12 21.48
N PRO A 130 17.72 0.61 20.51
CA PRO A 130 18.26 0.30 19.18
C PRO A 130 18.59 1.55 18.37
N LEU A 131 19.47 1.37 17.38
CA LEU A 131 19.66 2.27 16.25
C LEU A 131 18.41 2.25 15.38
N LEU A 132 17.82 3.42 15.14
CA LEU A 132 16.66 3.56 14.26
C LEU A 132 17.11 3.96 12.85
N VAL A 133 16.68 3.20 11.85
CA VAL A 133 16.87 3.51 10.42
C VAL A 133 15.51 3.84 9.83
N VAL A 134 15.39 5.04 9.25
CA VAL A 134 14.17 5.54 8.62
C VAL A 134 14.43 5.81 7.14
N CYS A 135 13.62 5.22 6.26
CA CYS A 135 13.70 5.47 4.81
C CYS A 135 12.34 5.94 4.28
N PHE A 136 12.34 6.62 3.13
CA PHE A 136 11.10 7.01 2.47
C PHE A 136 10.36 5.79 1.90
N THR A 137 11.08 4.94 1.16
CA THR A 137 10.52 3.80 0.44
C THR A 137 10.85 2.46 1.11
N ASN A 138 10.00 1.45 0.89
CA ASN A 138 10.30 0.06 1.28
C ASN A 138 11.56 -0.47 0.59
N HIS A 139 11.80 -0.06 -0.67
CA HIS A 139 12.96 -0.52 -1.43
C HIS A 139 14.28 -0.03 -0.82
N ALA A 140 14.37 1.28 -0.53
CA ALA A 140 15.54 1.87 0.13
C ALA A 140 15.78 1.23 1.51
N LEU A 141 14.70 1.06 2.30
CA LEU A 141 14.77 0.36 3.58
C LEU A 141 15.33 -1.06 3.44
N ASP A 142 14.78 -1.84 2.52
CA ASP A 142 15.18 -3.24 2.34
C ASP A 142 16.65 -3.33 1.88
N GLN A 143 17.08 -2.48 0.95
CA GLN A 143 18.48 -2.41 0.49
C GLN A 143 19.43 -2.04 1.64
N PHE A 144 19.05 -1.06 2.46
CA PHE A 144 19.86 -0.63 3.60
C PHE A 144 19.97 -1.73 4.66
N LEU A 145 18.84 -2.36 5.03
CA LEU A 145 18.84 -3.44 6.02
C LEU A 145 19.60 -4.67 5.53
N GLU A 146 19.45 -5.06 4.26
CA GLU A 146 20.23 -6.15 3.66
C GLU A 146 21.74 -5.85 3.72
N GLY A 147 22.13 -4.61 3.46
CA GLY A 147 23.51 -4.16 3.63
C GLY A 147 24.02 -4.29 5.07
N LEU A 148 23.15 -4.11 6.08
CA LEU A 148 23.48 -4.27 7.50
C LEU A 148 23.53 -5.73 7.96
N LEU A 149 22.81 -6.65 7.30
CA LEU A 149 22.86 -8.09 7.61
C LEU A 149 24.27 -8.66 7.49
N LEU A 150 25.12 -8.06 6.65
CA LEU A 150 26.53 -8.42 6.57
C LEU A 150 27.29 -8.22 7.89
N ALA A 151 26.83 -7.28 8.74
CA ALA A 151 27.47 -6.92 10.00
C ALA A 151 26.75 -7.46 11.24
N THR A 152 25.42 -7.62 11.21
CA THR A 152 24.65 -8.12 12.35
C THR A 152 23.35 -8.81 11.92
N ASP A 153 22.96 -9.86 12.65
CA ASP A 153 21.64 -10.50 12.54
C ASP A 153 20.61 -9.88 13.53
N GLU A 154 21.03 -8.91 14.35
CA GLU A 154 20.17 -8.27 15.35
C GLU A 154 19.38 -7.09 14.75
N VAL A 155 18.51 -7.40 13.78
CA VAL A 155 17.71 -6.44 13.01
C VAL A 155 16.20 -6.75 13.16
N VAL A 156 15.37 -5.71 13.28
CA VAL A 156 13.92 -5.76 13.05
C VAL A 156 13.55 -4.89 11.86
N ARG A 157 12.76 -5.43 10.94
CA ARG A 157 12.13 -4.70 9.83
C ARG A 157 10.64 -4.52 10.11
N ILE A 158 10.15 -3.29 10.04
CA ILE A 158 8.73 -2.95 10.25
C ILE A 158 8.05 -2.60 8.92
N GLY A 159 6.80 -3.08 8.78
CA GLY A 159 5.99 -3.03 7.55
C GLY A 159 5.97 -4.41 6.88
N GLY A 160 4.99 -4.71 6.02
CA GLY A 160 4.92 -6.02 5.32
C GLY A 160 5.12 -5.99 3.82
N GLN A 161 5.29 -4.81 3.21
CA GLN A 161 5.51 -4.69 1.76
C GLN A 161 6.96 -4.98 1.32
N SER A 162 7.68 -5.87 1.99
CA SER A 162 9.03 -6.25 1.53
C SER A 162 8.91 -7.12 0.29
N LYS A 163 9.75 -6.85 -0.72
CA LYS A 163 9.95 -7.78 -1.83
C LYS A 163 11.19 -8.66 -1.63
N ASN A 164 11.98 -8.39 -0.60
CA ASN A 164 13.23 -9.09 -0.33
C ASN A 164 13.00 -10.24 0.65
N GLN A 165 13.02 -11.47 0.13
CA GLN A 165 12.83 -12.69 0.92
C GLN A 165 13.89 -12.86 2.02
N ASN A 166 15.09 -12.29 1.87
CA ASN A 166 16.14 -12.35 2.90
C ASN A 166 15.71 -11.63 4.19
N LEU A 167 14.80 -10.66 4.08
CA LEU A 167 14.32 -9.86 5.20
C LEU A 167 13.08 -10.46 5.90
N ASP A 168 12.44 -11.48 5.33
CA ASP A 168 11.21 -12.07 5.87
C ASP A 168 11.39 -12.57 7.31
N LYS A 169 12.55 -13.15 7.62
CA LYS A 169 12.88 -13.64 8.98
C LYS A 169 13.14 -12.52 9.99
N TYR A 170 13.45 -11.31 9.53
CA TYR A 170 13.66 -10.13 10.37
C TYR A 170 12.42 -9.24 10.43
N ASN A 171 11.38 -9.56 9.66
CA ASN A 171 10.10 -8.86 9.72
C ASN A 171 9.47 -9.07 11.11
N ILE A 172 8.97 -7.98 11.72
CA ILE A 172 8.35 -8.04 13.05
C ILE A 172 7.23 -9.09 13.12
N LYS A 173 6.45 -9.27 12.06
CA LYS A 173 5.40 -10.30 11.98
C LYS A 173 5.93 -11.72 12.12
N SER A 174 7.05 -12.02 11.47
CA SER A 174 7.72 -13.32 11.54
C SER A 174 8.39 -13.53 12.90
N LEU A 175 8.97 -12.46 13.46
CA LEU A 175 9.58 -12.49 14.79
C LEU A 175 8.55 -12.78 15.88
N ARG A 176 7.32 -12.23 15.78
CA ARG A 176 6.19 -12.58 16.69
C ARG A 176 5.89 -14.07 16.69
N LYS A 177 5.87 -14.73 15.52
CA LYS A 177 5.60 -16.18 15.42
C LYS A 177 6.68 -17.04 16.11
N THR A 178 7.90 -16.55 16.16
CA THR A 178 9.07 -17.25 16.72
C THR A 178 9.38 -16.84 18.16
N SER A 179 8.77 -15.75 18.63
CA SER A 179 8.89 -15.19 19.98
C SER A 179 8.49 -16.21 21.04
N ASN A 180 9.31 -16.30 22.10
CA ASN A 180 9.05 -17.17 23.24
C ASN A 180 7.67 -16.83 23.82
N LYS A 181 6.84 -17.86 24.01
CA LYS A 181 5.43 -17.76 24.44
C LYS A 181 5.17 -16.89 25.68
N ARG A 182 6.17 -16.42 26.44
CA ARG A 182 6.08 -15.71 27.74
C ARG A 182 5.09 -14.53 27.81
N PHE A 183 4.68 -13.91 26.70
CA PHE A 183 3.53 -12.99 26.62
C PHE A 183 2.18 -13.75 26.57
N THR A 184 2.07 -14.78 27.42
CA THR A 184 1.45 -16.09 27.09
C THR A 184 -0.05 -16.22 27.26
N ARG A 185 -0.75 -15.23 27.81
CA ARG A 185 -2.18 -15.40 28.11
C ARG A 185 -2.97 -14.14 27.84
N ALA A 186 -2.56 -13.00 28.40
CA ALA A 186 -3.25 -11.73 28.15
C ALA A 186 -3.36 -11.39 26.65
N PHE A 187 -2.30 -11.60 25.85
CA PHE A 187 -2.37 -11.40 24.41
C PHE A 187 -3.32 -12.38 23.72
N TYR A 188 -3.28 -13.67 24.08
CA TYR A 188 -4.17 -14.68 23.52
C TYR A 188 -5.63 -14.44 23.91
N ASP A 189 -5.88 -14.14 25.18
CA ASP A 189 -7.22 -13.85 25.72
C ASP A 189 -7.78 -12.60 25.03
N ALA A 190 -7.03 -11.49 24.97
CA ALA A 190 -7.46 -10.28 24.27
C ALA A 190 -7.69 -10.51 22.77
N ARG A 191 -6.82 -11.29 22.11
CA ARG A 191 -6.97 -11.65 20.69
C ARG A 191 -8.23 -12.48 20.45
N GLU A 192 -8.47 -13.51 21.26
CA GLU A 192 -9.63 -14.39 21.10
C GLU A 192 -10.94 -13.69 21.47
N GLU A 193 -10.93 -12.79 22.46
CA GLU A 193 -12.08 -11.94 22.77
C GLU A 193 -12.42 -11.00 21.61
N ALA A 194 -11.42 -10.29 21.06
CA ALA A 194 -11.60 -9.42 19.90
C ALA A 194 -12.05 -10.24 18.67
N ARG A 195 -11.49 -11.44 18.47
CA ARG A 195 -11.90 -12.38 17.41
C ARG A 195 -13.36 -12.79 17.54
N SER A 196 -13.77 -13.19 18.73
CA SER A 196 -15.12 -13.64 18.99
C SER A 196 -16.12 -12.52 18.73
N ALA A 197 -15.82 -11.30 19.18
CA ALA A 197 -16.65 -10.13 18.92
C ALA A 197 -16.70 -9.77 17.42
N HIS A 198 -15.58 -9.87 16.70
CA HIS A 198 -15.55 -9.66 15.25
C HIS A 198 -16.40 -10.69 14.49
N ASN A 199 -16.30 -11.97 14.86
CA ASN A 199 -17.10 -13.03 14.25
C ASN A 199 -18.60 -12.85 14.52
N GLU A 200 -18.98 -12.43 15.73
CA GLU A 200 -20.36 -12.09 16.07
C GLU A 200 -20.86 -10.92 15.20
N LEU A 201 -20.05 -9.86 15.07
CA LEU A 201 -20.36 -8.69 14.25
C LEU A 201 -20.57 -9.09 12.78
N LYS A 202 -19.67 -9.92 12.23
CA LYS A 202 -19.80 -10.45 10.86
C LYS A 202 -21.08 -11.25 10.68
N ARG A 203 -21.40 -12.12 11.64
CA ARG A 203 -22.64 -12.92 11.63
C ARG A 203 -23.90 -12.04 11.63
N LEU A 204 -23.90 -10.97 12.42
CA LEU A 204 -25.02 -10.02 12.48
C LEU A 204 -25.17 -9.21 11.18
N HIS A 205 -24.07 -8.81 10.54
CA HIS A 205 -24.13 -8.17 9.23
C HIS A 205 -24.67 -9.12 8.16
N GLU A 206 -24.22 -10.38 8.13
CA GLU A 206 -24.77 -11.41 7.24
C GLU A 206 -26.28 -11.62 7.46
N GLN A 207 -26.75 -11.61 8.72
CA GLN A 207 -28.19 -11.65 9.05
C GLN A 207 -28.95 -10.45 8.49
N LEU A 208 -28.40 -9.25 8.65
CA LEU A 208 -29.01 -8.02 8.16
C LEU A 208 -29.06 -8.00 6.62
N ASP A 209 -28.00 -8.44 5.95
CA ASP A 209 -27.94 -8.52 4.48
C ASP A 209 -28.96 -9.53 3.95
N ASN A 210 -29.06 -10.72 4.56
CA ASN A 210 -30.05 -11.72 4.20
C ASN A 210 -31.48 -11.18 4.36
N ALA A 211 -31.73 -10.43 5.42
CA ALA A 211 -33.01 -9.75 5.65
C ALA A 211 -33.29 -8.66 4.62
N ASN A 212 -32.27 -7.94 4.10
CA ASN A 212 -32.44 -6.85 3.15
C ASN A 212 -32.55 -7.30 1.68
N ASN A 213 -32.00 -8.46 1.31
CA ASN A 213 -31.92 -8.89 -0.08
C ASN A 213 -33.27 -9.39 -0.67
N PHE A 214 -34.23 -9.74 0.19
CA PHE A 214 -35.53 -10.34 -0.20
C PHE A 214 -35.36 -11.56 -1.13
N SER A 215 -34.32 -12.37 -0.90
CA SER A 215 -33.99 -13.57 -1.71
C SER A 215 -34.73 -14.84 -1.25
N GLY A 216 -35.63 -14.72 -0.27
CA GLY A 216 -36.31 -15.84 0.37
C GLY A 216 -37.02 -15.46 1.66
N ILE A 217 -37.74 -16.42 2.25
CA ILE A 217 -38.35 -16.29 3.57
C ILE A 217 -37.24 -16.47 4.61
N VAL A 218 -36.92 -15.41 5.34
CA VAL A 218 -35.91 -15.43 6.40
C VAL A 218 -36.50 -16.07 7.65
N ASN A 219 -35.72 -16.92 8.31
CA ASN A 219 -36.13 -17.50 9.59
C ASN A 219 -36.06 -16.44 10.70
N ILE A 220 -37.22 -15.87 11.01
CA ILE A 220 -37.39 -14.84 12.05
C ILE A 220 -38.05 -15.39 13.32
N LEU A 221 -38.35 -16.70 13.39
CA LEU A 221 -39.17 -17.30 14.45
C LEU A 221 -38.59 -17.04 15.85
N ASP A 222 -37.26 -17.11 16.00
CA ASP A 222 -36.59 -16.87 17.28
C ASP A 222 -36.72 -15.41 17.78
N SER A 223 -36.80 -14.43 16.89
CA SER A 223 -36.96 -13.02 17.23
C SER A 223 -38.42 -12.61 17.46
N VAL A 224 -39.36 -13.43 17.00
CA VAL A 224 -40.81 -13.16 17.05
C VAL A 224 -41.43 -13.70 18.36
N LYS A 225 -40.68 -14.49 19.15
CA LYS A 225 -41.10 -15.07 20.45
C LYS A 225 -41.49 -14.03 21.52
N SER A 226 -41.07 -12.78 21.39
CA SER A 226 -41.38 -11.71 22.36
C SER A 226 -42.65 -10.90 22.06
N LEU A 227 -43.56 -11.42 21.23
CA LEU A 227 -44.83 -10.78 20.85
C LEU A 227 -45.98 -11.07 21.84
N PRO A 228 -47.09 -10.30 21.83
CA PRO A 228 -48.24 -10.49 22.74
C PRO A 228 -48.83 -11.92 22.76
N GLU A 229 -49.42 -12.28 23.91
CA GLU A 229 -49.67 -13.66 24.40
C GLU A 229 -50.33 -14.65 23.41
N ASN A 230 -51.20 -14.21 22.49
CA ASN A 230 -51.95 -15.10 21.59
C ASN A 230 -51.16 -15.56 20.34
N LEU A 231 -50.30 -14.71 19.78
CA LEU A 231 -49.45 -15.07 18.64
C LEU A 231 -48.08 -15.59 19.09
N GLY A 232 -47.56 -15.10 20.23
CA GLY A 232 -46.31 -15.59 20.80
C GLY A 232 -46.34 -17.09 21.10
N SER A 233 -47.44 -17.57 21.72
CA SER A 233 -47.62 -18.99 22.03
C SER A 233 -47.72 -19.89 20.79
N TRP A 234 -48.33 -19.40 19.70
CA TRP A 234 -48.38 -20.13 18.42
C TRP A 234 -47.00 -20.19 17.75
N VAL A 235 -46.26 -19.07 17.71
CA VAL A 235 -44.91 -19.01 17.13
C VAL A 235 -43.93 -19.90 17.89
N GLU A 236 -44.09 -20.06 19.20
CA GLU A 236 -43.28 -20.99 20.01
C GLU A 236 -43.55 -22.48 19.72
N MET A 237 -44.73 -22.80 19.18
CA MET A 237 -45.16 -24.19 18.93
C MET A 237 -44.89 -24.67 17.51
N ILE A 238 -44.64 -23.76 16.56
CA ILE A 238 -44.46 -24.11 15.14
C ILE A 238 -43.00 -24.21 14.70
N GLY A 239 -42.71 -25.13 13.79
CA GLY A 239 -41.41 -25.25 13.12
C GLY A 239 -41.28 -24.40 11.85
N PRO A 240 -40.07 -24.27 11.27
CA PRO A 240 -39.84 -23.55 10.01
C PRO A 240 -40.72 -24.02 8.84
N GLU A 241 -40.92 -25.33 8.71
CA GLU A 241 -41.74 -25.92 7.64
C GLU A 241 -43.24 -25.59 7.80
N GLU A 242 -43.73 -25.55 9.03
CA GLU A 242 -45.12 -25.20 9.34
C GLU A 242 -45.37 -23.71 9.11
N PHE A 243 -44.37 -22.87 9.41
CA PHE A 243 -44.40 -21.45 9.12
C PHE A 243 -44.39 -21.15 7.61
N GLU A 244 -43.56 -21.85 6.84
CA GLU A 244 -43.57 -21.80 5.38
C GLU A 244 -44.96 -22.16 4.83
N ASN A 245 -45.52 -23.29 5.28
CA ASN A 245 -46.84 -23.75 4.85
C ASN A 245 -47.96 -22.77 5.25
N TRP A 246 -47.85 -22.10 6.40
CA TRP A 246 -48.81 -21.07 6.80
C TRP A 246 -48.73 -19.82 5.92
N LEU A 247 -47.53 -19.42 5.47
CA LEU A 247 -47.33 -18.27 4.57
C LEU A 247 -47.73 -18.56 3.11
N ILE A 248 -47.52 -19.78 2.63
CA ILE A 248 -47.64 -20.15 1.21
C ILE A 248 -48.86 -21.05 0.93
N GLY A 249 -49.15 -22.00 1.83
CA GLY A 249 -49.92 -23.22 1.55
C GLY A 249 -51.36 -23.02 1.10
N ASP A 250 -52.08 -22.03 1.64
CA ASP A 250 -53.49 -21.81 1.27
C ASP A 250 -53.67 -21.27 -0.16
N HIS A 251 -52.64 -20.60 -0.72
CA HIS A 251 -52.70 -20.00 -2.05
C HIS A 251 -52.28 -20.95 -3.17
N VAL A 252 -51.26 -21.77 -2.94
CA VAL A 252 -50.77 -22.75 -3.93
C VAL A 252 -51.81 -23.86 -4.17
N HIS A 253 -52.68 -24.12 -3.20
CA HIS A 253 -53.74 -25.13 -3.31
C HIS A 253 -55.07 -24.61 -3.88
N ASN A 254 -55.41 -23.31 -3.77
CA ASN A 254 -56.76 -22.81 -4.11
C ASN A 254 -56.85 -21.84 -5.30
N GLN A 255 -55.75 -21.41 -5.92
CA GLN A 255 -55.81 -20.69 -7.18
C GLN A 255 -54.73 -21.17 -8.13
N MET A 256 -55.13 -21.65 -9.32
CA MET A 256 -54.47 -21.32 -10.59
C MET A 256 -55.22 -21.95 -11.79
N LYS A 257 -55.98 -21.11 -12.51
CA LYS A 257 -55.98 -21.14 -13.97
C LYS A 257 -54.91 -20.14 -14.43
N PRO A 258 -54.17 -20.41 -15.51
CA PRO A 258 -53.26 -19.42 -16.08
C PRO A 258 -54.11 -18.27 -16.64
N SER A 259 -54.09 -17.11 -15.99
CA SER A 259 -54.55 -15.87 -16.65
C SER A 259 -53.42 -15.37 -17.55
N SER A 260 -53.81 -15.02 -18.76
CA SER A 260 -53.00 -14.58 -19.90
C SER A 260 -52.28 -13.23 -19.74
N PHE A 261 -51.53 -13.05 -18.67
CA PHE A 261 -50.55 -12.00 -18.39
C PHE A 261 -49.53 -12.71 -17.48
N GLU A 262 -48.30 -13.07 -17.88
CA GLU A 262 -47.25 -12.28 -18.48
C GLU A 262 -46.31 -13.18 -19.32
N ILE A 263 -46.42 -13.13 -20.65
CA ILE A 263 -45.35 -13.55 -21.60
C ILE A 263 -44.57 -12.30 -22.03
N ALA A 264 -44.20 -11.44 -21.07
CA ALA A 264 -43.55 -10.16 -21.35
C ALA A 264 -42.19 -9.96 -20.65
N TRP A 265 -41.72 -10.92 -19.86
CA TRP A 265 -40.44 -10.81 -19.13
C TRP A 265 -39.37 -11.86 -19.51
N MET A 266 -39.40 -12.33 -20.76
CA MET A 266 -38.30 -13.08 -21.38
C MET A 266 -37.74 -12.42 -22.66
N LYS A 267 -37.91 -11.10 -22.80
CA LYS A 267 -37.23 -10.30 -23.82
C LYS A 267 -36.88 -8.92 -23.27
N ASN A 268 -35.89 -8.88 -22.38
CA ASN A 268 -34.89 -7.81 -22.27
C ASN A 268 -34.04 -8.09 -21.03
N SER A 269 -33.12 -9.04 -21.17
CA SER A 269 -31.91 -9.09 -20.36
C SER A 269 -30.72 -9.10 -21.32
N LYS A 270 -30.50 -7.95 -21.98
CA LYS A 270 -29.14 -7.59 -22.36
C LYS A 270 -28.51 -6.97 -21.12
N ASP A 271 -28.00 -7.83 -20.24
CA ASP A 271 -27.03 -7.46 -19.22
C ASP A 271 -26.07 -8.64 -19.06
N VAL A 272 -25.29 -8.85 -20.13
CA VAL A 272 -24.00 -9.52 -20.07
C VAL A 272 -23.02 -8.49 -20.60
N GLU A 273 -22.68 -7.50 -19.77
CA GLU A 273 -21.51 -6.63 -19.98
C GLU A 273 -21.01 -5.91 -18.72
N VAL A 274 -21.55 -6.20 -17.52
CA VAL A 274 -21.15 -5.52 -16.27
C VAL A 274 -20.24 -6.38 -15.37
N LEU A 275 -20.08 -7.68 -15.63
CA LEU A 275 -19.19 -8.55 -14.84
C LEU A 275 -17.75 -8.68 -15.39
N GLU A 276 -17.48 -8.21 -16.61
CA GLU A 276 -16.10 -8.11 -17.15
C GLU A 276 -15.46 -6.72 -16.98
N LEU A 277 -16.24 -5.70 -16.58
CA LEU A 277 -15.72 -4.35 -16.31
C LEU A 277 -15.25 -4.17 -14.85
N ILE A 278 -15.81 -4.95 -13.92
CA ILE A 278 -15.43 -4.91 -12.49
C ILE A 278 -14.09 -5.64 -12.24
N ASN A 279 -13.79 -6.69 -13.00
CA ASN A 279 -12.52 -7.42 -12.88
C ASN A 279 -11.32 -6.68 -13.49
N ASN A 280 -11.53 -5.61 -14.28
CA ASN A 280 -10.44 -4.85 -14.90
C ASN A 280 -10.13 -3.52 -14.21
N ILE A 281 -10.78 -3.21 -13.08
CA ILE A 281 -10.50 -2.03 -12.24
C ILE A 281 -9.73 -2.42 -10.96
N ALA A 282 -9.59 -3.72 -10.68
CA ALA A 282 -8.84 -4.24 -9.54
C ALA A 282 -7.30 -4.31 -9.75
N ASP A 283 -6.80 -3.97 -10.95
CA ASP A 283 -5.37 -4.04 -11.29
C ASP A 283 -4.66 -2.66 -11.29
N ASP A 284 -5.17 -1.67 -10.57
CA ASP A 284 -4.35 -0.51 -10.18
C ASP A 284 -3.59 -0.82 -8.88
N PRO A 285 -2.27 -1.14 -8.96
CA PRO A 285 -1.46 -1.40 -7.78
C PRO A 285 -1.36 -0.21 -6.81
N ASN A 286 -1.86 0.97 -7.16
CA ASN A 286 -1.85 2.15 -6.28
C ASN A 286 -3.13 2.33 -5.44
N VAL A 287 -4.25 1.67 -5.78
CA VAL A 287 -5.48 1.76 -4.98
C VAL A 287 -5.52 0.68 -3.89
N ALA A 288 -4.87 -0.47 -4.13
CA ALA A 288 -4.68 -1.51 -3.13
C ALA A 288 -3.69 -1.12 -2.01
N ASN A 289 -2.92 -0.05 -2.17
CA ASN A 289 -1.81 0.31 -1.29
C ASN A 289 -2.19 1.09 -0.01
N TYR A 290 -3.46 1.47 0.16
CA TYR A 290 -3.89 2.30 1.30
C TYR A 290 -4.82 1.60 2.29
N PHE A 291 -5.41 0.46 1.92
CA PHE A 291 -6.26 -0.35 2.80
C PHE A 291 -5.57 -1.58 3.37
N ASN A 292 -4.25 -1.73 3.17
CA ASN A 292 -3.45 -2.71 3.92
C ASN A 292 -3.28 -2.24 5.37
N VAL A 293 -4.38 -2.24 6.12
CA VAL A 293 -4.37 -2.56 7.55
C VAL A 293 -3.89 -4.00 7.62
N GLU A 294 -2.58 -4.11 7.62
CA GLU A 294 -1.86 -5.35 7.49
C GLU A 294 -1.83 -6.05 8.86
N ASP A 295 -2.98 -6.52 9.31
CA ASP A 295 -3.09 -7.80 9.97
C ASP A 295 -4.13 -8.59 9.17
N GLU A 296 -3.75 -9.79 8.72
CA GLU A 296 -4.65 -10.86 8.28
C GLU A 296 -5.50 -11.27 9.49
N MET A 297 -6.35 -10.36 9.94
CA MET A 297 -6.88 -10.37 11.28
C MET A 297 -8.12 -11.25 11.28
N PHE A 298 -7.84 -12.52 11.57
CA PHE A 298 -8.73 -13.67 11.54
C PHE A 298 -8.87 -14.21 10.12
N ASP A 299 -8.08 -15.25 9.82
CA ASP A 299 -8.17 -16.07 8.61
C ASP A 299 -9.59 -16.14 8.08
N THR A 300 -9.72 -16.09 6.75
CA THR A 300 -10.91 -16.38 5.96
C THR A 300 -11.47 -17.75 6.35
N ILE A 301 -12.21 -17.81 7.46
CA ILE A 301 -13.02 -18.97 7.79
C ILE A 301 -14.10 -18.96 6.73
N GLN A 302 -14.12 -20.03 5.93
CA GLN A 302 -15.32 -20.47 5.22
C GLN A 302 -16.39 -20.61 6.30
N THR A 303 -17.18 -19.56 6.52
CA THR A 303 -18.43 -19.69 7.24
C THR A 303 -19.24 -20.62 6.36
N SER A 304 -19.44 -21.85 6.85
CA SER A 304 -20.46 -22.73 6.29
C SER A 304 -21.72 -21.89 6.26
N HIS A 305 -22.18 -21.52 5.06
CA HIS A 305 -23.43 -20.78 4.87
C HIS A 305 -24.56 -21.65 5.42
N LEU A 306 -24.83 -21.56 6.71
CA LEU A 306 -26.05 -22.08 7.30
C LEU A 306 -27.15 -21.17 6.74
N SER A 307 -27.92 -21.71 5.79
CA SER A 307 -28.98 -20.96 5.13
C SER A 307 -29.95 -20.44 6.19
N GLN A 308 -29.91 -19.13 6.45
CA GLN A 308 -30.85 -18.45 7.34
C GLN A 308 -32.24 -18.31 6.71
N TYR A 309 -32.39 -18.73 5.45
CA TYR A 309 -33.66 -18.83 4.77
C TYR A 309 -34.36 -20.12 5.16
N ILE A 310 -35.65 -20.03 5.50
CA ILE A 310 -36.57 -21.16 5.54
C ILE A 310 -36.71 -21.72 4.12
N VAL A 311 -36.93 -20.82 3.15
CA VAL A 311 -36.89 -21.10 1.70
C VAL A 311 -36.27 -19.94 0.97
N SER A 312 -35.30 -20.21 0.09
CA SER A 312 -34.73 -19.22 -0.83
C SER A 312 -35.19 -19.44 -2.27
N ILE A 313 -35.24 -18.35 -3.04
CA ILE A 313 -35.52 -18.37 -4.48
C ILE A 313 -34.54 -19.31 -5.19
N ASP A 314 -33.27 -19.29 -4.80
CA ASP A 314 -32.22 -20.14 -5.37
C ASP A 314 -32.44 -21.62 -5.04
N SER A 315 -32.83 -21.96 -3.81
CA SER A 315 -33.13 -23.34 -3.41
C SER A 315 -34.29 -23.93 -4.23
N VAL A 316 -35.33 -23.12 -4.47
CA VAL A 316 -36.47 -23.53 -5.31
C VAL A 316 -36.05 -23.66 -6.78
N ASN A 317 -35.25 -22.72 -7.30
CA ASN A 317 -34.69 -22.80 -8.66
C ASN A 317 -33.81 -24.05 -8.84
N ASP A 318 -32.95 -24.37 -7.89
CA ASP A 318 -32.07 -25.54 -7.92
C ASP A 318 -32.88 -26.83 -7.87
N LYS A 319 -33.93 -26.88 -7.05
CA LYS A 319 -34.88 -28.00 -7.03
C LYS A 319 -35.56 -28.19 -8.38
N ILE A 320 -36.05 -27.11 -9.00
CA ILE A 320 -36.64 -27.14 -10.35
C ILE A 320 -35.61 -27.66 -11.36
N LYS A 321 -34.38 -27.15 -11.33
CA LYS A 321 -33.30 -27.58 -12.23
C LYS A 321 -32.98 -29.07 -12.07
N LEU A 322 -32.83 -29.55 -10.84
CA LEU A 322 -32.58 -30.96 -10.54
C LEU A 322 -33.72 -31.86 -11.03
N LEU A 323 -34.97 -31.46 -10.79
CA LEU A 323 -36.14 -32.19 -11.27
C LEU A 323 -36.22 -32.18 -12.80
N SER A 324 -35.89 -31.06 -13.44
CA SER A 324 -35.82 -30.91 -14.90
C SER A 324 -34.76 -31.81 -15.53
N GLU A 325 -33.59 -31.91 -14.90
CA GLU A 325 -32.51 -32.81 -15.32
C GLU A 325 -32.90 -34.29 -15.14
N LYS A 326 -33.54 -34.64 -14.01
CA LYS A 326 -34.10 -36.00 -13.78
C LYS A 326 -35.15 -36.35 -14.84
N ARG A 327 -36.04 -35.41 -15.15
CA ARG A 327 -37.08 -35.54 -16.18
C ARG A 327 -36.47 -35.74 -17.57
N THR A 328 -35.39 -35.03 -17.88
CA THR A 328 -34.68 -35.16 -19.17
C THR A 328 -34.00 -36.53 -19.30
N LYS A 329 -33.30 -37.00 -18.25
CA LYS A 329 -32.66 -38.32 -18.23
C LYS A 329 -33.65 -39.49 -18.31
N MET A 330 -34.86 -39.33 -17.75
CA MET A 330 -35.93 -40.33 -17.88
C MET A 330 -36.57 -40.37 -19.27
N GLY A 331 -36.50 -39.28 -20.04
CA GLY A 331 -36.94 -39.25 -21.44
C GLY A 331 -36.03 -40.07 -22.38
N GLU A 332 -34.78 -40.30 -22.00
CA GLU A 332 -33.80 -41.08 -22.78
C GLU A 332 -33.88 -42.59 -22.51
N ILE A 333 -34.52 -43.02 -21.41
CA ILE A 333 -34.63 -44.43 -21.00
C ILE A 333 -36.08 -44.91 -21.18
N ASN A 334 -36.30 -45.67 -22.26
CA ASN A 334 -37.47 -46.52 -22.56
C ASN A 334 -38.75 -46.39 -21.70
N TYR A 335 -39.78 -45.73 -22.27
CA TYR A 335 -41.26 -45.76 -22.14
C TYR A 335 -42.04 -46.52 -21.02
N HIS A 336 -41.44 -47.15 -20.01
CA HIS A 336 -42.15 -47.97 -19.02
C HIS A 336 -42.50 -47.28 -17.70
N ASN A 337 -42.40 -45.94 -17.61
CA ASN A 337 -42.67 -45.24 -16.35
C ASN A 337 -43.43 -43.92 -16.47
N TYR A 338 -44.52 -43.93 -17.25
CA TYR A 338 -45.35 -42.75 -17.53
C TYR A 338 -45.94 -42.10 -16.26
N GLN A 339 -46.21 -42.88 -15.21
CA GLN A 339 -46.71 -42.34 -13.94
C GLN A 339 -45.64 -41.55 -13.17
N ASP A 340 -44.38 -41.99 -13.20
CA ASP A 340 -43.28 -41.29 -12.54
C ASP A 340 -42.93 -39.98 -13.27
N ILE A 341 -43.06 -39.95 -14.61
CA ILE A 341 -42.92 -38.72 -15.40
C ILE A 341 -44.00 -37.70 -15.03
N ILE A 342 -45.27 -38.13 -14.99
CA ILE A 342 -46.38 -37.26 -14.57
C ILE A 342 -46.17 -36.74 -13.15
N LYS A 343 -45.68 -37.58 -12.24
CA LYS A 343 -45.40 -37.17 -10.87
C LYS A 343 -44.32 -36.08 -10.80
N ILE A 344 -43.24 -36.23 -11.57
CA ILE A 344 -42.15 -35.25 -11.62
C ILE A 344 -42.59 -33.95 -12.31
N ASP A 345 -43.34 -34.03 -13.41
CA ASP A 345 -43.88 -32.84 -14.08
C ASP A 345 -44.82 -32.06 -13.14
N ASN A 346 -45.64 -32.76 -12.33
CA ASN A 346 -46.46 -32.14 -11.29
C ASN A 346 -45.61 -31.48 -10.19
N GLU A 347 -44.54 -32.12 -9.73
CA GLU A 347 -43.61 -31.56 -8.74
C GLU A 347 -42.86 -30.32 -9.27
N ILE A 348 -42.48 -30.32 -10.56
CA ILE A 348 -41.88 -29.16 -11.24
C ILE A 348 -42.90 -28.02 -11.30
N GLN A 349 -44.14 -28.29 -11.72
CA GLN A 349 -45.18 -27.27 -11.81
C GLN A 349 -45.50 -26.67 -10.45
N GLN A 350 -45.62 -27.49 -9.40
CA GLN A 350 -45.82 -27.01 -8.03
C GLN A 350 -44.65 -26.14 -7.57
N SER A 351 -43.40 -26.56 -7.80
CA SER A 351 -42.21 -25.79 -7.42
C SER A 351 -42.12 -24.46 -8.20
N THR A 352 -42.55 -24.45 -9.46
CA THR A 352 -42.59 -23.23 -10.30
C THR A 352 -43.64 -22.25 -9.80
N ASN A 353 -44.84 -22.72 -9.44
CA ASN A 353 -45.88 -21.87 -8.86
C ASN A 353 -45.44 -21.24 -7.54
N ILE A 354 -44.74 -22.01 -6.69
CA ILE A 354 -44.15 -21.51 -5.44
C ILE A 354 -43.10 -20.43 -5.75
N LEU A 355 -42.23 -20.65 -6.72
CA LEU A 355 -41.20 -19.69 -7.14
C LEU A 355 -41.80 -18.36 -7.60
N ASP A 356 -42.80 -18.40 -8.47
CA ASP A 356 -43.44 -17.20 -9.01
C ASP A 356 -44.18 -16.42 -7.92
N TYR A 357 -44.88 -17.15 -7.04
CA TYR A 357 -45.56 -16.55 -5.89
C TYR A 357 -44.57 -15.89 -4.92
N LEU A 358 -43.45 -16.54 -4.61
CA LEU A 358 -42.38 -15.98 -3.79
C LEU A 358 -41.79 -14.70 -4.41
N LYS A 359 -41.47 -14.72 -5.71
CA LYS A 359 -40.92 -13.53 -6.41
C LYS A 359 -41.90 -12.36 -6.38
N MET A 360 -43.19 -12.62 -6.60
CA MET A 360 -44.24 -11.59 -6.52
C MET A 360 -44.27 -10.95 -5.13
N ARG A 361 -44.36 -11.76 -4.06
CA ARG A 361 -44.40 -11.28 -2.67
C ARG A 361 -43.13 -10.54 -2.25
N MET A 362 -41.96 -11.02 -2.63
CA MET A 362 -40.69 -10.34 -2.36
C MET A 362 -40.60 -8.97 -3.06
N THR A 363 -41.25 -8.82 -4.22
CA THR A 363 -41.34 -7.54 -4.93
C THR A 363 -42.31 -6.58 -4.25
N GLU A 364 -43.46 -7.07 -3.79
CA GLU A 364 -44.43 -6.29 -3.00
C GLU A 364 -43.80 -5.78 -1.70
N GLY A 365 -43.12 -6.65 -0.95
CA GLY A 365 -42.44 -6.30 0.30
C GLY A 365 -41.33 -5.25 0.16
N ARG A 366 -40.77 -5.06 -1.04
CA ARG A 366 -39.81 -3.97 -1.32
C ARG A 366 -40.49 -2.60 -1.45
N GLN A 367 -41.79 -2.57 -1.72
CA GLN A 367 -42.54 -1.35 -2.02
C GLN A 367 -43.38 -0.86 -0.83
N THR A 368 -43.65 -1.71 0.16
CA THR A 368 -44.42 -1.37 1.36
C THR A 368 -43.56 -0.57 2.34
N THR A 369 -44.01 0.64 2.72
CA THR A 369 -43.29 1.53 3.65
C THR A 369 -43.89 1.64 5.03
N GLU A 370 -45.14 1.21 5.26
CA GLU A 370 -45.81 1.25 6.58
C GLU A 370 -47.02 0.29 6.59
N CYS A 371 -47.02 -0.71 7.47
CA CYS A 371 -48.17 -1.59 7.69
C CYS A 371 -49.00 -1.15 8.92
N ARG A 372 -50.31 -0.99 8.75
CA ARG A 372 -51.27 -0.70 9.83
C ARG A 372 -51.78 -2.00 10.45
N PHE A 373 -51.49 -2.26 11.73
CA PHE A 373 -51.71 -3.57 12.36
C PHE A 373 -52.57 -3.59 13.64
N GLU A 374 -53.31 -2.53 13.97
CA GLU A 374 -54.09 -2.49 15.22
C GLU A 374 -55.34 -3.41 15.25
N GLY A 375 -55.68 -4.13 14.17
CA GLY A 375 -56.89 -4.96 14.08
C GLY A 375 -56.74 -6.46 13.81
N ILE A 376 -55.52 -6.96 13.51
CA ILE A 376 -55.29 -8.36 13.07
C ILE A 376 -54.84 -9.27 14.24
N LEU A 377 -54.30 -8.68 15.31
CA LEU A 377 -53.72 -9.38 16.47
C LEU A 377 -54.76 -10.10 17.37
N SER A 378 -56.05 -9.98 17.08
CA SER A 378 -57.16 -10.56 17.84
C SER A 378 -57.74 -11.86 17.24
N ASN A 379 -57.30 -12.28 16.05
CA ASN A 379 -57.78 -13.49 15.38
C ASN A 379 -56.87 -14.70 15.66
N GLU A 380 -57.43 -15.92 15.69
CA GLU A 380 -56.62 -17.14 15.70
C GLU A 380 -55.69 -17.19 14.46
N PRO A 381 -54.41 -17.61 14.61
CA PRO A 381 -53.40 -17.54 13.54
C PRO A 381 -53.81 -18.18 12.20
N TYR A 382 -54.60 -19.26 12.23
CA TYR A 382 -55.09 -19.94 11.03
C TYR A 382 -56.27 -19.24 10.35
N ASN A 383 -56.95 -18.32 11.03
CA ASN A 383 -58.08 -17.54 10.49
C ASN A 383 -57.64 -16.20 9.87
N ILE A 384 -56.34 -15.91 9.84
CA ILE A 384 -55.79 -14.72 9.19
C ILE A 384 -55.87 -14.88 7.67
N HIS A 385 -56.38 -13.86 6.97
CA HIS A 385 -56.48 -13.86 5.53
C HIS A 385 -55.08 -13.97 4.89
N PRO A 386 -54.87 -14.76 3.82
CA PRO A 386 -53.54 -15.02 3.28
C PRO A 386 -52.68 -13.79 2.90
N ASN A 387 -53.28 -12.70 2.41
CA ASN A 387 -52.56 -11.44 2.15
C ASN A 387 -52.02 -10.82 3.46
N ASP A 388 -52.85 -10.82 4.50
CA ASP A 388 -52.53 -10.22 5.81
C ASP A 388 -51.39 -10.98 6.51
N ARG A 389 -51.19 -12.28 6.18
CA ARG A 389 -50.05 -13.08 6.67
C ARG A 389 -48.71 -12.56 6.15
N TRP A 390 -48.66 -12.12 4.89
CA TRP A 390 -47.44 -11.55 4.29
C TRP A 390 -47.13 -10.16 4.82
N ASP A 391 -48.15 -9.32 5.00
CA ASP A 391 -47.98 -8.04 5.67
C ASP A 391 -47.45 -8.21 7.11
N LEU A 392 -47.93 -9.24 7.82
CA LEU A 392 -47.51 -9.55 9.18
C LEU A 392 -46.06 -10.06 9.21
N TYR A 393 -45.68 -10.90 8.24
CA TYR A 393 -44.29 -11.32 8.04
C TYR A 393 -43.36 -10.14 7.76
N PHE A 394 -43.72 -9.22 6.87
CA PHE A 394 -42.89 -8.04 6.59
C PHE A 394 -42.76 -7.12 7.81
N TYR A 395 -43.84 -6.93 8.56
CA TYR A 395 -43.79 -6.20 9.83
C TYR A 395 -42.84 -6.86 10.84
N TRP A 396 -42.88 -8.19 10.97
CA TRP A 396 -41.95 -8.92 11.82
C TRP A 396 -40.52 -8.88 11.31
N LEU A 397 -40.32 -8.92 10.00
CA LEU A 397 -39.02 -8.77 9.35
C LEU A 397 -38.43 -7.38 9.62
N ASP A 398 -39.23 -6.32 9.62
CA ASP A 398 -38.78 -4.97 9.97
C ASP A 398 -38.41 -4.83 11.44
N LYS A 399 -39.20 -5.43 12.34
CA LYS A 399 -38.83 -5.53 13.76
C LYS A 399 -37.52 -6.31 13.96
N TYR A 400 -37.35 -7.43 13.27
CA TYR A 400 -36.14 -8.23 13.28
C TYR A 400 -34.93 -7.42 12.79
N ARG A 401 -35.07 -6.69 11.68
CA ARG A 401 -34.02 -5.79 11.17
C ARG A 401 -33.65 -4.71 12.19
N ALA A 402 -34.63 -4.13 12.88
CA ALA A 402 -34.38 -3.13 13.92
C ALA A 402 -33.61 -3.72 15.11
N GLU A 403 -34.01 -4.90 15.58
CA GLU A 403 -33.34 -5.63 16.66
C GLU A 403 -31.89 -6.00 16.29
N ILE A 404 -31.65 -6.47 15.06
CA ILE A 404 -30.29 -6.77 14.57
C ILE A 404 -29.44 -5.50 14.53
N LYS A 405 -29.99 -4.37 14.05
CA LYS A 405 -29.26 -3.10 14.00
C LYS A 405 -28.81 -2.65 15.38
N GLU A 406 -29.68 -2.75 16.38
CA GLU A 406 -29.34 -2.45 17.78
C GLU A 406 -28.22 -3.37 18.30
N LYS A 407 -28.33 -4.69 18.06
CA LYS A 407 -27.28 -5.66 18.39
C LYS A 407 -25.96 -5.39 17.67
N ILE A 408 -25.99 -4.94 16.41
CA ILE A 408 -24.80 -4.55 15.66
C ILE A 408 -24.12 -3.37 16.34
N ASP A 409 -24.86 -2.34 16.75
CA ASP A 409 -24.29 -1.17 17.39
C ASP A 409 -23.69 -1.50 18.77
N GLU A 410 -24.36 -2.33 19.57
CA GLU A 410 -23.81 -2.86 20.83
C GLU A 410 -22.53 -3.69 20.61
N CYS A 411 -22.58 -4.63 19.67
CA CYS A 411 -21.45 -5.50 19.35
C CYS A 411 -20.27 -4.69 18.80
N ARG A 412 -20.52 -3.66 17.98
CA ARG A 412 -19.51 -2.75 17.45
C ARG A 412 -18.81 -1.99 18.57
N ASN A 413 -19.55 -1.43 19.53
CA ASN A 413 -18.97 -0.73 20.68
C ASN A 413 -18.11 -1.66 21.55
N LYS A 414 -18.58 -2.89 21.80
CA LYS A 414 -17.82 -3.91 22.52
C LYS A 414 -16.55 -4.32 21.76
N TYR A 415 -16.67 -4.57 20.45
CA TYR A 415 -15.55 -4.93 19.59
C TYR A 415 -14.49 -3.83 19.58
N GLN A 416 -14.89 -2.56 19.48
CA GLN A 416 -13.97 -1.42 19.50
C GLN A 416 -13.09 -1.43 20.77
N GLY A 417 -13.69 -1.54 21.96
CA GLY A 417 -12.94 -1.56 23.22
C GLY A 417 -12.02 -2.79 23.36
N LEU A 418 -12.49 -3.97 22.92
CA LEU A 418 -11.67 -5.20 22.92
C LEU A 418 -10.51 -5.11 21.94
N TYR A 419 -10.74 -4.51 20.76
CA TYR A 419 -9.72 -4.30 19.74
C TYR A 419 -8.65 -3.31 20.22
N GLU A 420 -9.04 -2.21 20.85
CA GLU A 420 -8.11 -1.24 21.44
C GLU A 420 -7.22 -1.91 22.51
N ALA A 421 -7.80 -2.70 23.41
CA ALA A 421 -7.03 -3.46 24.40
C ALA A 421 -6.07 -4.48 23.76
N TYR A 422 -6.53 -5.17 22.71
CA TYR A 422 -5.68 -6.10 21.95
C TYR A 422 -4.49 -5.38 21.29
N GLU A 423 -4.74 -4.24 20.65
CA GLU A 423 -3.73 -3.39 20.02
C GLU A 423 -2.68 -2.92 21.02
N GLU A 424 -3.09 -2.46 22.22
CA GLU A 424 -2.16 -2.06 23.28
C GLU A 424 -1.21 -3.21 23.70
N VAL A 425 -1.75 -4.42 23.89
CA VAL A 425 -0.94 -5.59 24.24
C VAL A 425 0.00 -5.96 23.09
N ARG A 426 -0.46 -5.87 21.84
CA ARG A 426 0.34 -6.10 20.63
C ARG A 426 1.50 -5.10 20.53
N GLU A 427 1.25 -3.82 20.78
CA GLU A 427 2.28 -2.78 20.78
C GLU A 427 3.34 -3.03 21.85
N ILE A 428 2.94 -3.45 23.07
CA ILE A 428 3.88 -3.78 24.14
C ILE A 428 4.80 -4.94 23.72
N GLU A 429 4.25 -5.98 23.09
CA GLU A 429 5.05 -7.10 22.59
C GLU A 429 6.03 -6.64 21.50
N ASP A 430 5.56 -5.83 20.54
CA ASP A 430 6.39 -5.28 19.48
C ASP A 430 7.55 -4.44 20.02
N ILE A 431 7.27 -3.57 20.99
CA ILE A 431 8.30 -2.76 21.66
C ILE A 431 9.35 -3.65 22.31
N GLU A 432 8.95 -4.71 23.00
CA GLU A 432 9.90 -5.64 23.62
C GLU A 432 10.74 -6.39 22.57
N LEU A 433 10.14 -6.80 21.45
CA LEU A 433 10.87 -7.41 20.33
C LEU A 433 11.89 -6.44 19.73
N MET A 434 11.48 -5.20 19.48
CA MET A 434 12.34 -4.13 18.95
C MET A 434 13.51 -3.83 19.89
N ARG A 435 13.27 -3.73 21.20
CA ARG A 435 14.29 -3.45 22.22
C ARG A 435 15.35 -4.53 22.35
N ARG A 436 15.07 -5.76 21.93
CA ARG A 436 16.02 -6.89 21.97
C ARG A 436 16.99 -6.89 20.80
N LYS A 437 16.73 -6.09 19.77
CA LYS A 437 17.56 -6.00 18.55
C LYS A 437 18.41 -4.74 18.57
N LEU A 438 19.51 -4.76 17.83
CA LEU A 438 20.42 -3.60 17.72
C LEU A 438 19.91 -2.56 16.72
N VAL A 439 19.19 -3.00 15.69
CA VAL A 439 18.68 -2.14 14.62
C VAL A 439 17.17 -2.33 14.47
N VAL A 440 16.45 -1.22 14.37
CA VAL A 440 15.06 -1.20 13.94
C VAL A 440 14.98 -0.37 12.66
N GLY A 441 14.49 -0.96 11.58
CA GLY A 441 14.28 -0.29 10.30
C GLY A 441 12.80 -0.15 9.98
N MET A 442 12.38 1.04 9.55
CA MET A 442 11.00 1.32 9.15
C MET A 442 10.89 2.42 8.09
N THR A 443 9.76 2.48 7.40
CA THR A 443 9.45 3.61 6.52
C THR A 443 8.95 4.82 7.31
N THR A 444 9.01 6.01 6.71
CA THR A 444 8.49 7.23 7.35
C THR A 444 7.01 7.16 7.71
N THR A 445 6.20 6.51 6.88
CA THR A 445 4.78 6.27 7.16
C THR A 445 4.59 5.29 8.32
N GLY A 446 5.40 4.24 8.40
CA GLY A 446 5.41 3.32 9.54
C GLY A 446 5.78 4.03 10.85
N ALA A 447 6.77 4.93 10.79
CA ALA A 447 7.19 5.74 11.94
C ALA A 447 6.07 6.66 12.45
N ALA A 448 5.36 7.35 11.55
CA ALA A 448 4.25 8.22 11.93
C ALA A 448 3.10 7.46 12.62
N ARG A 449 2.79 6.25 12.15
CA ARG A 449 1.77 5.38 12.76
C ARG A 449 2.20 4.86 14.14
N LEU A 450 3.47 4.50 14.29
CA LEU A 450 4.02 3.87 15.50
C LEU A 450 4.60 4.89 16.49
N GLN A 451 4.02 6.08 16.56
CA GLN A 451 4.50 7.22 17.35
C GLN A 451 4.68 6.86 18.85
N GLY A 452 3.69 6.17 19.44
CA GLY A 452 3.75 5.71 20.83
C GLY A 452 4.88 4.70 21.06
N SER A 453 5.02 3.74 20.14
CA SER A 453 6.11 2.77 20.15
C SER A 453 7.49 3.40 20.00
N LEU A 454 7.66 4.40 19.13
CA LEU A 454 8.93 5.12 18.96
C LEU A 454 9.34 5.87 20.24
N ARG A 455 8.39 6.54 20.91
CA ARG A 455 8.65 7.17 22.22
C ARG A 455 9.08 6.14 23.26
N ALA A 456 8.46 4.97 23.27
CA ALA A 456 8.83 3.89 24.18
C ALA A 456 10.21 3.27 23.82
N LEU A 457 10.59 3.26 22.55
CA LEU A 457 11.84 2.70 22.06
C LEU A 457 13.06 3.52 22.51
N LYS A 458 12.90 4.84 22.63
CA LYS A 458 13.95 5.78 23.09
C LYS A 458 15.26 5.69 22.30
N SER A 459 15.19 5.42 21.00
CA SER A 459 16.35 5.30 20.13
C SER A 459 17.22 6.56 20.18
N PRO A 460 18.48 6.47 20.63
CA PRO A 460 19.37 7.63 20.77
C PRO A 460 19.96 8.06 19.43
N ILE A 461 20.07 7.12 18.49
CA ILE A 461 20.66 7.34 17.17
C ILE A 461 19.58 7.08 16.12
N VAL A 462 19.40 8.03 15.21
CA VAL A 462 18.51 7.91 14.06
C VAL A 462 19.27 8.22 12.78
N ILE A 463 19.24 7.30 11.82
CA ILE A 463 19.73 7.49 10.46
C ILE A 463 18.53 7.63 9.54
N VAL A 464 18.47 8.74 8.81
CA VAL A 464 17.43 8.99 7.81
C VAL A 464 18.08 8.93 6.43
N GLU A 465 17.77 7.88 5.68
CA GLU A 465 18.18 7.76 4.28
C GLU A 465 17.14 8.42 3.37
N GLU A 466 17.59 8.90 2.20
CA GLU A 466 16.76 9.65 1.25
C GLU A 466 16.11 10.89 1.91
N ALA A 467 16.77 11.48 2.91
CA ALA A 467 16.24 12.57 3.73
C ALA A 467 15.82 13.81 2.93
N ALA A 468 16.37 13.99 1.72
CA ALA A 468 16.02 15.08 0.83
C ALA A 468 14.65 14.92 0.15
N GLU A 469 14.13 13.69 0.06
CA GLU A 469 12.82 13.36 -0.53
C GLU A 469 11.70 13.24 0.49
N ILE A 470 12.05 13.27 1.79
CA ILE A 470 11.08 13.11 2.87
C ILE A 470 10.56 14.49 3.29
N MET A 471 9.23 14.63 3.37
CA MET A 471 8.61 15.83 3.94
C MET A 471 9.14 16.07 5.36
N GLU A 472 9.41 17.33 5.71
CA GLU A 472 9.95 17.67 7.02
C GLU A 472 9.10 17.13 8.18
N SER A 473 7.77 17.21 8.05
CA SER A 473 6.82 16.68 9.04
C SER A 473 7.00 15.18 9.30
N HIS A 474 7.32 14.39 8.26
CA HIS A 474 7.54 12.96 8.38
C HIS A 474 8.86 12.66 9.10
N VAL A 475 9.93 13.44 8.83
CA VAL A 475 11.19 13.29 9.57
C VAL A 475 10.96 13.65 11.04
N ILE A 476 10.37 14.80 11.35
CA ILE A 476 10.16 15.26 12.73
C ILE A 476 9.34 14.24 13.54
N THR A 477 8.27 13.69 12.97
CA THR A 477 7.41 12.72 13.66
C THR A 477 8.05 11.34 13.86
N SER A 478 9.09 11.02 13.08
CA SER A 478 9.91 9.82 13.30
C SER A 478 10.96 9.98 14.41
N LEU A 479 11.20 11.21 14.88
CA LEU A 479 12.16 11.51 15.94
C LEU A 479 11.46 11.61 17.30
N THR A 480 12.25 11.44 18.36
CA THR A 480 11.80 11.61 19.76
C THR A 480 12.77 12.51 20.51
N GLU A 481 12.36 13.04 21.66
CA GLU A 481 13.23 13.81 22.57
C GLU A 481 14.50 13.06 23.01
N HIS A 482 14.52 11.73 22.86
CA HIS A 482 15.65 10.87 23.19
C HIS A 482 16.68 10.78 22.05
N CYS A 483 16.36 11.25 20.85
CA CYS A 483 17.32 11.34 19.75
C CYS A 483 18.41 12.34 20.11
N THR A 484 19.64 11.84 20.27
CA THR A 484 20.85 12.64 20.59
C THR A 484 21.91 12.54 19.50
N HIS A 485 21.67 11.73 18.47
CA HIS A 485 22.49 11.65 17.26
C HIS A 485 21.60 11.44 16.04
N LEU A 486 21.50 12.45 15.16
CA LEU A 486 20.74 12.42 13.93
C LEU A 486 21.67 12.54 12.72
N ILE A 487 21.57 11.59 11.80
CA ILE A 487 22.34 11.57 10.55
C ILE A 487 21.36 11.60 9.37
N LEU A 488 21.36 12.70 8.62
CA LEU A 488 20.52 12.89 7.43
C LEU A 488 21.37 12.67 6.18
N ILE A 489 21.02 11.67 5.37
CA ILE A 489 21.71 11.35 4.12
C ILE A 489 20.73 11.57 2.97
N GLY A 490 21.09 12.40 1.99
CA GLY A 490 20.18 12.74 0.91
C GLY A 490 20.84 13.51 -0.22
N ASP A 491 20.02 14.00 -1.15
CA ASP A 491 20.45 14.89 -2.21
C ASP A 491 19.32 15.87 -2.60
N HIS A 492 19.41 17.11 -2.10
CA HIS A 492 18.39 18.15 -2.35
C HIS A 492 18.37 18.68 -3.80
N GLN A 493 19.34 18.28 -4.62
CA GLN A 493 19.40 18.58 -6.06
C GLN A 493 18.72 17.48 -6.91
N GLN A 494 18.28 16.37 -6.30
CA GLN A 494 17.43 15.34 -6.93
C GLN A 494 15.96 15.58 -6.54
N LEU A 495 15.08 14.57 -6.64
CA LEU A 495 13.66 14.74 -6.32
C LEU A 495 13.43 15.34 -4.93
N ARG A 496 12.34 16.10 -4.85
CA ARG A 496 11.79 16.68 -3.62
C ARG A 496 10.58 15.86 -3.16
N PRO A 497 10.16 15.99 -1.90
CA PRO A 497 8.92 15.42 -1.42
C PRO A 497 7.73 15.82 -2.32
N SER A 498 6.92 14.84 -2.72
CA SER A 498 5.68 15.08 -3.45
C SER A 498 4.57 15.55 -2.50
N THR A 499 3.97 16.70 -2.77
CA THR A 499 2.79 17.19 -2.04
C THR A 499 1.50 16.85 -2.78
N ALA A 500 0.41 16.58 -2.05
CA ALA A 500 -0.88 16.22 -2.66
C ALA A 500 -1.51 17.32 -3.52
N ASP A 501 -1.18 18.59 -3.27
CA ASP A 501 -1.70 19.75 -4.01
C ASP A 501 -0.55 20.66 -4.44
N TYR A 502 -0.62 21.14 -5.68
CA TYR A 502 0.28 22.14 -6.26
C TYR A 502 0.34 23.43 -5.41
N THR A 503 -0.79 23.83 -4.82
CA THR A 503 -0.85 25.02 -3.95
C THR A 503 0.03 24.84 -2.72
N MET A 504 0.03 23.64 -2.12
CA MET A 504 0.86 23.30 -0.96
C MET A 504 2.35 23.39 -1.27
N GLU A 505 2.75 22.93 -2.46
CA GLU A 505 4.13 23.01 -2.91
C GLU A 505 4.58 24.45 -3.16
N LYS A 506 3.81 25.23 -3.93
CA LYS A 506 4.26 26.54 -4.44
C LYS A 506 4.02 27.70 -3.48
N LYS A 507 2.90 27.69 -2.76
CA LYS A 507 2.52 28.80 -1.87
C LYS A 507 3.06 28.61 -0.47
N TYR A 508 3.02 27.38 0.04
CA TYR A 508 3.39 27.06 1.42
C TYR A 508 4.75 26.35 1.54
N TYR A 509 5.39 26.03 0.41
CA TYR A 509 6.74 25.43 0.36
C TYR A 509 6.85 24.09 1.11
N LEU A 510 5.76 23.32 1.23
CA LEU A 510 5.76 22.01 1.90
C LEU A 510 6.56 20.94 1.15
N GLY A 511 6.97 21.21 -0.09
CA GLY A 511 7.92 20.40 -0.85
C GLY A 511 9.38 20.64 -0.49
N ILE A 512 9.71 21.52 0.47
CA ILE A 512 11.08 21.65 0.99
C ILE A 512 11.26 20.63 2.12
N SER A 513 12.21 19.72 1.96
CA SER A 513 12.55 18.74 3.02
C SER A 513 13.32 19.39 4.16
N LEU A 514 13.35 18.71 5.32
CA LEU A 514 14.18 19.14 6.46
C LEU A 514 15.65 19.27 6.02
N PHE A 515 16.14 18.31 5.23
CA PHE A 515 17.48 18.32 4.66
C PHE A 515 17.75 19.61 3.88
N GLU A 516 16.88 19.93 2.92
CA GLU A 516 17.05 21.12 2.08
C GLU A 516 16.94 22.42 2.90
N ARG A 517 15.99 22.48 3.84
CA ARG A 517 15.85 23.63 4.74
C ARG A 517 17.11 23.87 5.55
N MET A 518 17.73 22.83 6.10
CA MET A 518 18.96 22.97 6.87
C MET A 518 20.13 23.45 6.00
N VAL A 519 20.28 22.91 4.78
CA VAL A 519 21.31 23.37 3.83
C VAL A 519 21.12 24.84 3.47
N ARG A 520 19.88 25.27 3.18
CA ARG A 520 19.55 26.68 2.88
C ARG A 520 19.83 27.63 4.05
N ASN A 521 19.82 27.13 5.27
CA ASN A 521 20.14 27.88 6.47
C ASN A 521 21.63 27.80 6.88
N ASN A 522 22.50 27.35 5.97
CA ASN A 522 23.94 27.25 6.18
C ASN A 522 24.38 26.29 7.31
N ILE A 523 23.56 25.28 7.61
CA ILE A 523 24.03 24.14 8.43
C ILE A 523 25.11 23.39 7.65
N ASN A 524 26.18 23.00 8.34
CA ASN A 524 27.30 22.27 7.75
C ASN A 524 26.81 21.00 7.03
N CYS A 525 27.06 20.91 5.73
CA CYS A 525 26.67 19.78 4.88
C CYS A 525 27.91 19.22 4.19
N ASN A 526 28.22 17.95 4.46
CA ASN A 526 29.34 17.28 3.80
C ASN A 526 28.89 16.74 2.45
N VAL A 527 29.48 17.25 1.37
CA VAL A 527 29.14 16.85 0.00
C VAL A 527 30.13 15.80 -0.50
N LEU A 528 29.62 14.65 -0.95
CA LEU A 528 30.44 13.64 -1.62
C LEU A 528 30.77 14.10 -3.04
N THR A 529 32.03 13.93 -3.47
CA THR A 529 32.51 14.57 -4.72
C THR A 529 32.93 13.61 -5.81
N VAL A 530 33.04 12.30 -5.56
CA VAL A 530 33.54 11.34 -6.57
C VAL A 530 32.46 10.33 -6.93
N GLN A 531 32.09 10.26 -8.22
CA GLN A 531 31.06 9.36 -8.74
C GLN A 531 31.64 8.11 -9.42
N HIS A 532 30.96 6.97 -9.25
CA HIS A 532 31.35 5.65 -9.74
C HIS A 532 30.34 5.02 -10.71
N ARG A 533 29.29 5.76 -11.10
CA ARG A 533 28.14 5.23 -11.85
C ARG A 533 28.24 5.50 -13.34
N MET A 534 28.35 6.77 -13.71
CA MET A 534 28.13 7.25 -15.08
C MET A 534 29.46 7.37 -15.81
N ARG A 535 29.47 7.05 -17.10
CA ARG A 535 30.57 7.49 -17.98
C ARG A 535 30.77 9.01 -17.92
N PRO A 536 32.01 9.52 -18.13
CA PRO A 536 32.30 10.95 -18.14
C PRO A 536 31.42 11.78 -19.09
N GLU A 537 31.08 11.24 -20.26
CA GLU A 537 30.24 11.91 -21.26
C GLU A 537 28.81 12.14 -20.75
N ILE A 538 28.28 11.19 -19.97
CA ILE A 538 26.96 11.29 -19.33
C ILE A 538 27.03 12.22 -18.12
N ALA A 539 28.04 12.06 -17.27
CA ALA A 539 28.23 12.89 -16.08
C ALA A 539 28.36 14.39 -16.42
N LYS A 540 28.91 14.73 -17.59
CA LYS A 540 29.04 16.11 -18.10
C LYS A 540 27.69 16.81 -18.31
N LEU A 541 26.59 16.06 -18.38
CA LEU A 541 25.25 16.65 -18.47
C LEU A 541 24.76 17.26 -17.16
N ILE A 542 25.28 16.79 -16.01
CA ILE A 542 24.89 17.27 -14.68
C ILE A 542 26.04 18.02 -13.96
N ALA A 543 27.28 17.82 -14.38
CA ALA A 543 28.45 18.48 -13.82
C ALA A 543 29.21 19.30 -14.89
N PRO A 544 29.57 20.57 -14.62
CA PRO A 544 29.49 21.26 -13.34
C PRO A 544 28.16 21.99 -13.06
N ASN A 545 27.22 21.98 -14.01
CA ASN A 545 26.04 22.86 -13.96
C ASN A 545 25.15 22.67 -12.73
N ILE A 546 24.84 21.41 -12.38
CA ILE A 546 24.04 21.06 -11.18
C ILE A 546 24.97 20.78 -10.00
N TYR A 547 26.10 20.08 -10.26
CA TYR A 547 27.09 19.72 -9.25
C TYR A 547 28.48 20.26 -9.61
N PRO A 548 28.88 21.43 -9.09
CA PRO A 548 30.13 22.09 -9.45
C PRO A 548 31.40 21.29 -9.15
N HIS A 549 31.35 20.43 -8.12
CA HIS A 549 32.51 19.71 -7.60
C HIS A 549 32.47 18.20 -7.86
N LEU A 550 31.55 17.72 -8.71
CA LEU A 550 31.43 16.29 -9.01
C LEU A 550 32.53 15.83 -9.98
N GLN A 551 33.27 14.81 -9.57
CA GLN A 551 34.41 14.24 -10.28
C GLN A 551 34.16 12.78 -10.61
N ASN A 552 34.80 12.28 -11.68
CA ASN A 552 34.68 10.90 -12.14
C ASN A 552 35.75 10.02 -11.46
N HIS A 553 35.34 8.88 -10.91
CA HIS A 553 36.28 7.85 -10.49
C HIS A 553 36.93 7.17 -11.70
N LYS A 554 38.18 6.70 -11.57
CA LYS A 554 38.90 6.03 -12.67
C LYS A 554 38.12 4.86 -13.28
N SER A 555 37.37 4.12 -12.47
CA SER A 555 36.58 2.96 -12.90
C SER A 555 35.53 3.27 -13.97
N VAL A 556 35.02 4.50 -14.06
CA VAL A 556 33.97 4.83 -15.05
C VAL A 556 34.53 5.06 -16.45
N HIS A 557 35.85 5.19 -16.58
CA HIS A 557 36.54 5.29 -17.86
C HIS A 557 36.69 3.92 -18.53
N ASP A 558 36.67 2.83 -17.74
CA ASP A 558 36.94 1.47 -18.19
C ASP A 558 35.67 0.71 -18.63
N PHE A 559 34.50 1.38 -18.65
CA PHE A 559 33.27 0.73 -19.09
C PHE A 559 33.37 0.29 -20.57
N PRO A 560 32.74 -0.84 -20.96
CA PRO A 560 32.75 -1.32 -22.34
C PRO A 560 31.85 -0.46 -23.24
N PRO A 561 32.23 -0.24 -24.52
CA PRO A 561 31.40 0.53 -25.44
C PRO A 561 30.02 -0.14 -25.63
N VAL A 562 29.00 0.67 -25.93
CA VAL A 562 27.65 0.13 -26.13
C VAL A 562 27.60 -0.69 -27.41
N ARG A 563 27.17 -1.95 -27.31
CA ARG A 563 27.17 -2.87 -28.46
C ARG A 563 26.18 -2.38 -29.53
N GLY A 564 26.67 -2.28 -30.76
CA GLY A 564 25.87 -1.87 -31.91
C GLY A 564 25.59 -0.37 -32.00
N ILE A 565 26.16 0.48 -31.13
CA ILE A 565 26.00 1.93 -31.14
C ILE A 565 27.35 2.62 -30.94
N ASP A 566 27.71 3.57 -31.82
CA ASP A 566 29.04 4.23 -31.81
C ASP A 566 29.32 5.04 -30.53
N ARG A 567 28.30 5.73 -29.99
CA ARG A 567 28.44 6.60 -28.82
C ARG A 567 27.56 6.15 -27.65
N CYS A 568 28.04 6.42 -26.45
CA CYS A 568 27.31 6.19 -25.20
C CYS A 568 26.21 7.24 -24.95
N LEU A 569 26.16 8.33 -25.70
CA LEU A 569 25.19 9.41 -25.51
C LEU A 569 24.68 9.92 -26.86
N TYR A 570 23.35 9.89 -27.05
CA TYR A 570 22.67 10.61 -28.13
C TYR A 570 21.45 11.35 -27.61
N PHE A 571 21.21 12.54 -28.19
CA PHE A 571 19.91 13.20 -28.16
C PHE A 571 19.25 13.08 -29.54
N ILE A 572 18.18 12.31 -29.61
CA ILE A 572 17.41 12.03 -30.82
C ILE A 572 16.29 13.06 -30.90
N THR A 573 16.53 14.13 -31.67
CA THR A 573 15.55 15.21 -31.84
C THR A 573 14.47 14.86 -32.87
N HIS A 574 13.23 15.25 -32.62
CA HIS A 574 12.13 15.12 -33.58
C HIS A 574 11.08 16.23 -33.46
N LYS A 575 10.22 16.33 -34.49
CA LYS A 575 9.14 17.34 -34.59
C LYS A 575 7.72 16.76 -34.63
N TYR A 576 7.55 15.46 -34.34
CA TYR A 576 6.24 14.82 -34.26
C TYR A 576 5.42 15.29 -33.04
N PRO A 577 4.15 15.70 -33.22
CA PRO A 577 3.35 16.30 -32.16
C PRO A 577 3.00 15.32 -31.04
N GLU A 578 2.78 15.85 -29.83
CA GLU A 578 2.23 15.09 -28.70
C GLU A 578 0.72 14.85 -28.84
N GLU A 579 0.24 13.76 -28.23
CA GLU A 579 -1.18 13.43 -28.05
C GLU A 579 -1.56 13.58 -26.57
N GLU A 580 -2.80 13.98 -26.31
CA GLU A 580 -3.35 14.15 -24.95
C GLU A 580 -4.48 13.17 -24.69
N SER A 581 -4.40 12.48 -23.55
CA SER A 581 -5.42 11.53 -23.09
C SER A 581 -6.47 12.24 -22.22
N ALA A 582 -7.59 11.55 -21.94
CA ALA A 582 -8.71 12.11 -21.17
C ALA A 582 -8.32 12.54 -19.73
N ASP A 583 -7.25 11.97 -19.19
CA ASP A 583 -6.64 12.28 -17.89
C ASP A 583 -5.61 13.42 -17.95
N GLN A 584 -5.56 14.18 -19.05
CA GLN A 584 -4.55 15.23 -19.33
C GLN A 584 -3.10 14.73 -19.40
N SER A 585 -2.88 13.40 -19.40
CA SER A 585 -1.55 12.84 -19.58
C SER A 585 -1.09 12.97 -21.03
N LYS A 586 0.22 13.07 -21.23
CA LYS A 586 0.83 13.32 -22.54
C LYS A 586 1.53 12.07 -23.06
N SER A 587 1.44 11.87 -24.36
CA SER A 587 2.11 10.76 -25.05
C SER A 587 2.60 11.16 -26.43
N ASN A 588 3.56 10.42 -26.97
CA ASN A 588 4.11 10.63 -28.30
C ASN A 588 4.39 9.26 -28.95
N VAL A 589 3.53 8.89 -29.91
CA VAL A 589 3.58 7.59 -30.60
C VAL A 589 4.90 7.40 -31.36
N HIS A 590 5.49 8.47 -31.89
CA HIS A 590 6.76 8.39 -32.60
C HIS A 590 7.90 7.99 -31.65
N GLU A 591 7.98 8.62 -30.48
CA GLU A 591 8.96 8.25 -29.45
C GLU A 591 8.80 6.80 -29.00
N VAL A 592 7.57 6.37 -28.72
CA VAL A 592 7.31 4.98 -28.30
C VAL A 592 7.80 3.97 -29.34
N ARG A 593 7.44 4.16 -30.61
CA ARG A 593 7.83 3.23 -31.67
C ARG A 593 9.35 3.17 -31.86
N PHE A 594 10.02 4.32 -31.77
CA PHE A 594 11.47 4.38 -31.92
C PHE A 594 12.17 3.69 -30.75
N LEU A 595 11.85 4.07 -29.51
CA LEU A 595 12.53 3.56 -28.32
C LEU A 595 12.30 2.06 -28.10
N LEU A 596 11.10 1.53 -28.40
CA LEU A 596 10.87 0.08 -28.35
C LEU A 596 11.70 -0.67 -29.40
N ARG A 597 11.83 -0.12 -30.61
CA ARG A 597 12.68 -0.73 -31.65
C ARG A 597 14.17 -0.64 -31.29
N LEU A 598 14.60 0.45 -30.65
CA LEU A 598 15.95 0.61 -30.15
C LEU A 598 16.26 -0.39 -29.02
N ALA A 599 15.34 -0.56 -28.06
CA ALA A 599 15.45 -1.59 -27.03
C ALA A 599 15.57 -2.98 -27.67
N LYS A 600 14.74 -3.31 -28.66
CA LYS A 600 14.81 -4.59 -29.37
C LYS A 600 16.15 -4.77 -30.06
N TYR A 601 16.65 -3.73 -30.72
CA TYR A 601 17.96 -3.77 -31.37
C TYR A 601 19.08 -4.05 -30.37
N LEU A 602 19.06 -3.39 -29.20
CA LEU A 602 20.05 -3.61 -28.15
C LEU A 602 20.02 -5.05 -27.61
N LEU A 603 18.84 -5.63 -27.38
CA LEU A 603 18.72 -7.04 -27.00
C LEU A 603 19.31 -7.97 -28.06
N LEU A 604 19.06 -7.71 -29.34
CA LEU A 604 19.64 -8.48 -30.45
C LEU A 604 21.17 -8.33 -30.56
N ASN A 605 21.75 -7.30 -29.94
CA ASN A 605 23.20 -7.12 -29.82
C ASN A 605 23.78 -7.76 -28.53
N GLY A 606 22.98 -8.56 -27.82
CA GLY A 606 23.41 -9.38 -26.69
C GLY A 606 23.34 -8.69 -25.32
N TYR A 607 22.52 -7.65 -25.18
CA TYR A 607 22.11 -7.14 -23.87
C TYR A 607 20.94 -7.98 -23.33
N GLU A 608 20.90 -8.14 -22.00
CA GLU A 608 19.76 -8.77 -21.33
C GLU A 608 18.66 -7.75 -21.02
N PRO A 609 17.40 -8.17 -20.80
CA PRO A 609 16.30 -7.26 -20.46
C PRO A 609 16.58 -6.37 -19.24
N GLU A 610 17.30 -6.87 -18.24
CA GLU A 610 17.65 -6.13 -17.02
C GLU A 610 18.71 -5.03 -17.25
N ASP A 611 19.49 -5.15 -18.34
CA ASP A 611 20.50 -4.17 -18.72
C ASP A 611 19.91 -2.90 -19.34
N ILE A 612 18.61 -2.90 -19.66
CA ILE A 612 17.93 -1.83 -20.38
C ILE A 612 16.67 -1.38 -19.62
N THR A 613 16.59 -0.09 -19.32
CA THR A 613 15.35 0.52 -18.81
C THR A 613 14.87 1.64 -19.73
N ILE A 614 13.56 1.65 -20.01
CA ILE A 614 12.89 2.76 -20.68
C ILE A 614 12.22 3.65 -19.63
N ILE A 615 12.60 4.92 -19.59
CA ILE A 615 12.03 5.92 -18.70
C ILE A 615 11.15 6.87 -19.50
N ALA A 616 9.90 7.00 -19.08
CA ALA A 616 8.95 7.96 -19.63
C ALA A 616 8.77 9.16 -18.68
N ALA A 617 8.76 10.38 -19.22
CA ALA A 617 8.46 11.58 -18.45
C ALA A 617 6.98 11.66 -17.97
N TYR A 618 6.08 10.89 -18.60
CA TYR A 618 4.63 10.94 -18.35
C TYR A 618 4.01 9.54 -18.28
N SER A 619 3.02 9.36 -17.40
CA SER A 619 2.32 8.08 -17.24
C SER A 619 1.58 7.64 -18.50
N GLY A 620 0.95 8.57 -19.24
CA GLY A 620 0.29 8.29 -20.51
C GLY A 620 1.26 7.71 -21.55
N GLN A 621 2.50 8.19 -21.58
CA GLN A 621 3.56 7.64 -22.41
C GLN A 621 3.95 6.23 -21.98
N MET A 622 4.07 5.97 -20.67
CA MET A 622 4.35 4.64 -20.13
C MET A 622 3.25 3.63 -20.51
N PHE A 623 1.97 3.99 -20.35
CA PHE A 623 0.85 3.12 -20.75
C PHE A 623 0.83 2.85 -22.25
N LEU A 624 1.11 3.87 -23.06
CA LEU A 624 1.25 3.73 -24.51
C LEU A 624 2.40 2.77 -24.87
N MET A 625 3.54 2.88 -24.17
CA MET A 625 4.67 1.95 -24.33
C MET A 625 4.26 0.52 -23.97
N PHE A 626 3.55 0.28 -22.87
CA PHE A 626 3.07 -1.06 -22.51
C PHE A 626 2.14 -1.65 -23.57
N ARG A 627 1.24 -0.84 -24.15
CA ARG A 627 0.34 -1.27 -25.22
C ARG A 627 1.11 -1.67 -26.48
N GLU A 628 2.06 -0.84 -26.91
CA GLU A 628 2.85 -1.09 -28.13
C GLU A 628 3.89 -2.21 -27.92
N ARG A 629 4.40 -2.40 -26.70
CA ARG A 629 5.34 -3.46 -26.32
C ARG A 629 4.78 -4.85 -26.59
N LYS A 630 3.46 -5.05 -26.51
CA LYS A 630 2.79 -6.33 -26.82
C LYS A 630 3.10 -6.85 -28.23
N LYS A 631 3.53 -5.99 -29.15
CA LYS A 631 3.94 -6.35 -30.52
C LYS A 631 5.36 -6.95 -30.59
N PHE A 632 6.10 -6.94 -29.49
CA PHE A 632 7.51 -7.35 -29.42
C PHE A 632 7.71 -8.32 -28.26
N GLU A 633 7.65 -9.62 -28.53
CA GLU A 633 7.81 -10.66 -27.50
C GLU A 633 9.15 -10.57 -26.75
N LEU A 634 10.24 -10.23 -27.46
CA LEU A 634 11.57 -10.02 -26.88
C LEU A 634 11.62 -8.90 -25.81
N LEU A 635 10.67 -7.97 -25.81
CA LEU A 635 10.66 -6.84 -24.87
C LEU A 635 9.82 -7.09 -23.62
N LYS A 636 9.27 -8.30 -23.45
CA LYS A 636 8.34 -8.63 -22.35
C LYS A 636 8.90 -8.25 -20.98
N ASP A 637 10.19 -8.52 -20.76
CA ASP A 637 10.85 -8.35 -19.47
C ASP A 637 11.66 -7.04 -19.35
N VAL A 638 11.72 -6.24 -20.43
CA VAL A 638 12.36 -4.91 -20.38
C VAL A 638 11.56 -3.98 -19.48
N ARG A 639 12.25 -3.37 -18.52
CA ARG A 639 11.64 -2.46 -17.54
C ARG A 639 11.20 -1.16 -18.21
N ILE A 640 9.94 -0.79 -18.02
CA ILE A 640 9.35 0.49 -18.45
C ILE A 640 8.72 1.16 -17.24
N THR A 641 9.08 2.41 -16.97
CA THR A 641 8.60 3.13 -15.79
C THR A 641 8.57 4.63 -16.04
N VAL A 642 7.81 5.34 -15.21
CA VAL A 642 7.94 6.80 -15.09
C VAL A 642 9.16 7.18 -14.25
N LEU A 643 9.68 8.38 -14.46
CA LEU A 643 10.88 8.87 -13.77
C LEU A 643 10.76 8.84 -12.25
N ASP A 644 9.64 9.34 -11.72
CA ASP A 644 9.41 9.49 -10.28
C ASP A 644 9.46 8.12 -9.56
N ASN A 645 9.19 7.02 -10.29
CA ASN A 645 9.24 5.65 -9.77
C ASN A 645 10.60 4.95 -9.99
N TYR A 646 11.60 5.65 -10.53
CA TYR A 646 12.94 5.13 -10.84
C TYR A 646 14.06 5.83 -10.04
N GLN A 647 13.69 6.50 -8.96
CA GLN A 647 14.59 7.01 -7.92
C GLN A 647 15.40 5.85 -7.30
N GLY A 648 16.64 6.10 -6.86
CA GLY A 648 17.52 5.06 -6.28
C GLY A 648 18.10 4.05 -7.29
N GLU A 649 17.36 3.75 -8.34
CA GLU A 649 17.67 2.75 -9.36
C GLU A 649 18.67 3.26 -10.41
N GLU A 650 19.30 2.30 -11.11
CA GLU A 650 20.24 2.52 -12.20
C GLU A 650 20.16 1.38 -13.22
N SER A 651 20.59 1.61 -14.45
CA SER A 651 20.72 0.54 -15.46
C SER A 651 21.95 0.77 -16.33
N LYS A 652 22.42 -0.29 -17.01
CA LYS A 652 23.53 -0.14 -17.98
C LYS A 652 23.12 0.85 -19.07
N ILE A 653 21.92 0.69 -19.62
CA ILE A 653 21.38 1.53 -20.69
C ILE A 653 20.04 2.13 -20.29
N ILE A 654 19.91 3.44 -20.44
CA ILE A 654 18.65 4.17 -20.26
C ILE A 654 18.17 4.72 -21.60
N LEU A 655 16.92 4.42 -21.91
CA LEU A 655 16.16 5.00 -23.02
C LEU A 655 15.16 6.01 -22.46
N LEU A 656 15.39 7.31 -22.66
CA LEU A 656 14.60 8.38 -22.05
C LEU A 656 13.65 9.03 -23.08
N SER A 657 12.36 9.04 -22.78
CA SER A 657 11.30 9.68 -23.58
C SER A 657 10.82 10.97 -22.91
N LEU A 658 11.02 12.11 -23.57
CA LEU A 658 10.66 13.43 -23.05
C LEU A 658 9.25 13.88 -23.46
N VAL A 659 8.67 13.26 -24.50
CA VAL A 659 7.28 13.40 -24.98
C VAL A 659 6.92 14.76 -25.61
N ARG A 660 7.32 15.86 -24.97
CA ARG A 660 6.75 17.19 -25.19
C ARG A 660 7.06 17.73 -26.57
N ASN A 661 5.99 18.03 -27.29
CA ASN A 661 6.02 18.76 -28.56
C ASN A 661 4.64 19.36 -28.86
N ASN A 662 4.40 20.58 -28.38
CA ASN A 662 3.12 21.28 -28.51
C ASN A 662 3.29 22.69 -29.06
N GLY A 663 2.24 23.21 -29.72
CA GLY A 663 2.23 24.57 -30.29
C GLY A 663 2.34 25.69 -29.25
N ASN A 664 2.02 25.41 -27.98
CA ASN A 664 2.11 26.37 -26.88
C ASN A 664 3.51 26.45 -26.24
N LYS A 665 4.49 25.70 -26.75
CA LYS A 665 5.88 25.63 -26.28
C LYS A 665 6.02 25.33 -24.77
N LYS A 666 5.04 24.71 -24.13
CA LYS A 666 5.11 24.36 -22.69
C LYS A 666 5.86 23.05 -22.49
N ILE A 667 6.96 23.09 -21.74
CA ILE A 667 7.79 21.91 -21.41
C ILE A 667 7.32 21.15 -20.15
N GLY A 668 6.46 21.77 -19.33
CA GLY A 668 5.81 21.12 -18.18
C GLY A 668 6.81 20.49 -17.22
N PHE A 669 6.76 19.16 -17.08
CA PHE A 669 7.61 18.32 -16.22
C PHE A 669 9.11 18.64 -16.32
N LEU A 670 9.57 19.04 -17.52
CA LEU A 670 10.97 19.35 -17.80
C LEU A 670 11.40 20.73 -17.29
N SER A 671 10.51 21.53 -16.71
CA SER A 671 10.89 22.82 -16.11
C SER A 671 11.54 22.69 -14.73
N LEU A 672 11.55 21.49 -14.14
CA LEU A 672 12.11 21.23 -12.81
C LEU A 672 13.50 20.61 -12.94
N GLU A 673 14.53 21.38 -12.57
CA GLU A 673 15.94 20.97 -12.59
C GLU A 673 16.18 19.66 -11.83
N ASN A 674 15.55 19.49 -10.67
CA ASN A 674 15.60 18.29 -9.84
C ASN A 674 15.22 17.00 -10.61
N ARG A 675 14.18 17.06 -11.46
CA ARG A 675 13.72 15.92 -12.27
C ARG A 675 14.67 15.66 -13.44
N ILE A 676 15.19 16.71 -14.06
CA ILE A 676 16.21 16.58 -15.10
C ILE A 676 17.46 15.89 -14.52
N CYS A 677 17.93 16.31 -13.36
CA CYS A 677 19.06 15.69 -12.66
C CYS A 677 18.85 14.18 -12.50
N VAL A 678 17.68 13.77 -12.01
CA VAL A 678 17.34 12.35 -11.87
C VAL A 678 17.32 11.66 -13.23
N ALA A 679 16.69 12.21 -14.26
CA ALA A 679 16.59 11.57 -15.57
C ALA A 679 17.94 11.34 -16.24
N LEU A 680 18.87 12.30 -16.10
CA LEU A 680 20.18 12.26 -16.76
C LEU A 680 21.21 11.40 -16.00
N SER A 681 20.91 10.95 -14.79
CA SER A 681 21.88 10.30 -13.89
C SER A 681 21.61 8.81 -13.59
N ARG A 682 20.73 8.17 -14.36
CA ARG A 682 20.36 6.74 -14.20
C ARG A 682 21.17 5.76 -15.03
N ALA A 683 21.83 6.25 -16.08
CA ALA A 683 22.59 5.43 -17.01
C ALA A 683 24.03 5.23 -16.52
N ARG A 684 24.52 3.99 -16.62
CA ARG A 684 25.94 3.68 -16.38
C ARG A 684 26.76 3.77 -17.66
N GLU A 685 26.35 3.04 -18.69
CA GLU A 685 27.11 2.83 -19.92
C GLU A 685 26.53 3.58 -21.13
N GLY A 686 25.21 3.69 -21.24
CA GLY A 686 24.54 4.32 -22.39
C GLY A 686 23.30 5.11 -22.01
N LEU A 687 23.18 6.34 -22.51
CA LEU A 687 22.00 7.21 -22.35
C LEU A 687 21.51 7.68 -23.72
N TYR A 688 20.28 7.31 -24.07
CA TYR A 688 19.66 7.67 -25.34
C TYR A 688 18.37 8.44 -25.07
N ILE A 689 18.40 9.74 -25.32
CA ILE A 689 17.31 10.67 -25.01
C ILE A 689 16.55 10.97 -26.29
N MET A 690 15.23 10.97 -26.23
CA MET A 690 14.37 11.33 -27.35
C MET A 690 13.37 12.42 -26.95
N GLY A 691 13.26 13.45 -27.78
CA GLY A 691 12.36 14.58 -27.55
C GLY A 691 12.55 15.69 -28.59
N ASN A 692 11.96 16.86 -28.36
CA ASN A 692 12.14 18.03 -29.23
C ASN A 692 13.21 18.97 -28.67
N MET A 693 14.44 18.93 -29.21
CA MET A 693 15.54 19.79 -28.75
C MET A 693 15.25 21.27 -28.97
N ASP A 694 14.68 21.64 -30.12
CA ASP A 694 14.40 23.03 -30.46
C ASP A 694 13.48 23.66 -29.39
N MET A 695 12.44 22.92 -28.99
CA MET A 695 11.49 23.34 -27.96
C MET A 695 12.12 23.45 -26.56
N LEU A 696 13.10 22.60 -26.23
CA LEU A 696 13.80 22.67 -24.94
C LEU A 696 14.75 23.87 -24.90
N CYS A 697 15.51 24.11 -25.97
CA CYS A 697 16.42 25.24 -26.07
C CYS A 697 15.69 26.59 -25.97
N GLU A 698 14.51 26.71 -26.59
CA GLU A 698 13.70 27.94 -26.51
C GLU A 698 13.15 28.24 -25.11
N ASN A 699 13.02 27.22 -24.26
CA ASN A 699 12.57 27.35 -22.87
C ASN A 699 13.72 27.28 -21.86
N SER A 700 14.96 27.23 -22.33
CA SER A 700 16.16 27.32 -21.50
C SER A 700 16.39 28.78 -21.16
N SER A 701 16.09 29.19 -19.93
CA SER A 701 16.36 30.55 -19.41
C SER A 701 17.82 30.74 -19.04
#